data_AF-A0A662FAI5-F1
#
_entry.id   AF-A0A662FAI5-F1
#
_cell.length_a   1.000
_cell.length_b   1.000
_cell.length_c   1.000
_cell.angle_alpha   90.00
_cell.angle_beta   90.00
_cell.angle_gamma   90.00
#
_symmetry.space_group_name_H-M   'P 1'
#
loop_
_entity.id
_entity.type
_entity.pdbx_description
1 polymer ?
#
loop_
_entity_poly.entity_id
_entity_poly.type
_entity_poly.pdbx_seq_one_letter_code
_entity_poly.pdbx_strand_id
1 'polypeptide(L)'
;MDETTKFRMAIAAIIVVSLAISGIMVTIIGYYVGFVVIGAEPGTITTMHIYDVRPAYYWHGFYGVAVMVQEFSITQRYTVDDYGVDLLNLLFPCLEYGEQHEIYAAPSPEIDWGSVKPATPEFIDEYFNITMSYMGAVNTFTENMTVELGNRNITNVPSTHTFVKSGPQQERFDLGILQDGNGVPIFVTHIEDFVEGFTGDVVNYQLMVARPIDEEITYYFFTDPFDSCPEGWGEREPPGNVTGVVTDKATGAPLAYTRVIVGGAMTVTSNNGTYHLSVEAGTYHIVALKVGYNNYVSNVTIFPGQETVKDIQMEKSQEQAKVTQAGGGGTGKGPGKAVGPGIGPYLEKPKKREGIDHFISTKEVKRTMRLNQFYEQEIYVFNYANKTAELNIKVEGDVSDKVEVDKTKLFVKPDSHESFKITIFGRGVPGQYNGSIKLFGTFDDKIPLQILLSSKEKLPIEALLLDVSPVTLRIYQGSLLKFKVDLRNLLTEERYNVTLSYYLKDPRYNLTTFLGRDNYPVKTSLSIIKSYRVPKDLPLGDKIVEVRADYLNVTTEARTVVTVVEPFYMYKLFGKVRVWWLFVLFALIILLTILIIYVRKKIEEKKRYHLKVAYKTLPQKGPPRNVYIGKIAESNKPAYFDLNKLTTHAIVAGSTGGGKTISAQVLVEECLKNNVAVVVFDPTAQWSGFLRKCESESMLKHYPKFGLKKSDARAFDGNVRQIQDAREKINLKKFFRPGEIQVFTIDKLDPRDIDVFVTNTVREVFHEHFDEAQELKYLMVYDEVHRLLPRFGGSGEGFIQIERACREFRKWGIGVLLVSQVLTDFASQIKANINTEIQMRTRDEGDLKRIATKYGKEVLRSLVKATVGTGMLENPAWNYGKPYFVTFRPILHSVHRLTDEELAKYNKYNQIIDDLEYQLEQLKDNGEDVFDLELELKLALDKVKSGNFNMVDIYLETLKPEVEKRWKKLGKKPKHREIELVDLREIQRAVEQARKEREKYLKQKQGTAETKATAEVAKQSKFEVVYSGNQAISFDNGLTAMSLNELIDVLEAMDDETYARHVNENKNDIADWVEKVVGDAGLAEKLRGKSRVEAIEVLKLAKMEEEKKQTQQSKSTQSETPVESGEGGSEGESEEEIFESDDSFDTSKFDGATATPKQEQPLSGVSEENEEEREQLP
;
A
#
# COMPACT_ATOMS: atom_id res chain seq x y z
N MET A 1 -44.02 20.44 33.49
CA MET A 1 -43.32 20.14 32.23
C MET A 1 -44.16 19.12 31.48
N ASP A 2 -44.51 19.42 30.24
CA ASP A 2 -45.42 18.64 29.41
C ASP A 2 -44.89 17.22 29.10
N GLU A 3 -45.80 16.27 28.89
CA GLU A 3 -45.52 14.88 28.49
C GLU A 3 -44.68 14.84 27.21
N THR A 4 -45.02 15.65 26.20
CA THR A 4 -44.28 15.76 24.94
C THR A 4 -42.82 16.18 25.17
N THR A 5 -42.56 16.99 26.20
CA THR A 5 -41.20 17.38 26.58
C THR A 5 -40.45 16.24 27.28
N LYS A 6 -41.12 15.48 28.17
CA LYS A 6 -40.53 14.28 28.80
C LYS A 6 -40.17 13.24 27.73
N PHE A 7 -41.07 13.01 26.78
CA PHE A 7 -40.90 12.06 25.68
C PHE A 7 -39.75 12.45 24.75
N ARG A 8 -39.62 13.73 24.39
CA ARG A 8 -38.48 14.24 23.61
C ARG A 8 -37.14 14.07 24.33
N MET A 9 -37.05 14.35 25.64
CA MET A 9 -35.80 14.11 26.39
C MET A 9 -35.50 12.62 26.59
N ALA A 10 -36.52 11.77 26.69
CA ALA A 10 -36.36 10.32 26.70
C ALA A 10 -35.80 9.78 25.37
N ILE A 11 -36.33 10.25 24.23
CA ILE A 11 -35.81 9.91 22.90
C ILE A 11 -34.38 10.42 22.73
N ALA A 12 -34.07 11.66 23.13
CA ALA A 12 -32.71 12.19 23.07
C ALA A 12 -31.70 11.34 23.87
N ALA A 13 -32.08 10.88 25.07
CA ALA A 13 -31.25 9.97 25.85
C ALA A 13 -31.04 8.61 25.17
N ILE A 14 -32.08 8.04 24.53
CA ILE A 14 -31.97 6.80 23.77
C ILE A 14 -31.06 6.97 22.54
N ILE A 15 -31.18 8.08 21.81
CA ILE A 15 -30.32 8.41 20.66
C ILE A 15 -28.85 8.57 21.11
N VAL A 16 -28.58 9.29 22.20
CA VAL A 16 -27.22 9.43 22.74
C VAL A 16 -26.63 8.08 23.18
N VAL A 17 -27.42 7.21 23.82
CA VAL A 17 -26.97 5.84 24.14
C VAL A 17 -26.74 5.00 22.88
N SER A 18 -27.59 5.12 21.86
CA SER A 18 -27.41 4.39 20.58
C SER A 18 -26.18 4.87 19.81
N LEU A 19 -25.91 6.18 19.79
CA LEU A 19 -24.70 6.76 19.21
C LEU A 19 -23.45 6.34 19.99
N ALA A 20 -23.52 6.28 21.32
CA ALA A 20 -22.43 5.76 22.14
C ALA A 20 -22.18 4.27 21.89
N ILE A 21 -23.23 3.43 21.78
CA ILE A 21 -23.09 2.02 21.38
C ILE A 21 -22.48 1.90 19.97
N SER A 22 -22.87 2.77 19.03
CA SER A 22 -22.29 2.81 17.69
C SER A 22 -20.80 3.19 17.72
N GLY A 23 -20.43 4.27 18.42
CA GLY A 23 -19.02 4.68 18.58
C GLY A 23 -18.16 3.64 19.31
N ILE A 24 -18.74 2.90 20.26
CA ILE A 24 -18.11 1.76 20.91
C ILE A 24 -17.92 0.60 19.92
N MET A 25 -18.93 0.24 19.12
CA MET A 25 -18.76 -0.77 18.05
C MET A 25 -17.69 -0.35 17.03
N VAL A 26 -17.68 0.91 16.60
CA VAL A 26 -16.70 1.45 15.65
C VAL A 26 -15.28 1.42 16.23
N THR A 27 -15.07 1.81 17.49
CA THR A 27 -13.74 1.74 18.12
C THR A 27 -13.28 0.30 18.37
N ILE A 28 -14.20 -0.62 18.67
CA ILE A 28 -13.91 -2.05 18.86
C ILE A 28 -13.58 -2.78 17.55
N ILE A 29 -14.11 -2.32 16.42
CA ILE A 29 -13.82 -2.84 15.08
C ILE A 29 -12.61 -2.12 14.45
N GLY A 30 -12.38 -0.85 14.79
CA GLY A 30 -11.44 0.03 14.09
C GLY A 30 -9.97 -0.08 14.50
N TYR A 31 -9.63 0.04 15.78
CA TYR A 31 -8.24 0.32 16.19
C TYR A 31 -7.68 -0.61 17.27
N TYR A 32 -6.93 -1.62 16.82
CA TYR A 32 -5.99 -2.36 17.66
C TYR A 32 -4.67 -2.58 16.91
N VAL A 33 -3.65 -1.78 17.23
CA VAL A 33 -2.42 -1.67 16.41
C VAL A 33 -1.32 -2.68 16.79
N GLY A 34 -1.30 -3.19 18.03
CA GLY A 34 -0.45 -4.34 18.38
C GLY A 34 0.15 -4.35 19.80
N PHE A 35 1.32 -4.97 19.91
CA PHE A 35 2.18 -5.01 21.10
C PHE A 35 3.63 -5.27 20.68
N VAL A 36 4.60 -4.71 21.42
CA VAL A 36 6.05 -4.91 21.20
C VAL A 36 6.64 -5.56 22.45
N VAL A 37 7.62 -6.45 22.27
CA VAL A 37 8.37 -7.11 23.34
C VAL A 37 9.84 -7.14 22.95
N ILE A 38 10.70 -6.59 23.82
CA ILE A 38 12.16 -6.62 23.69
C ILE A 38 12.71 -7.38 24.90
N GLY A 39 13.72 -8.22 24.68
CA GLY A 39 14.53 -8.78 25.75
C GLY A 39 15.69 -7.84 26.04
N ALA A 40 15.80 -7.36 27.28
CA ALA A 40 16.95 -6.60 27.77
C ALA A 40 17.88 -7.49 28.58
N GLU A 41 19.20 -7.27 28.47
CA GLU A 41 20.21 -8.02 29.22
C GLU A 41 20.67 -7.26 30.47
N PRO A 42 21.11 -7.93 31.56
CA PRO A 42 21.54 -7.25 32.77
C PRO A 42 22.78 -6.37 32.52
N GLY A 43 22.63 -5.06 32.73
CA GLY A 43 23.74 -4.09 32.67
C GLY A 43 23.78 -3.20 31.42
N THR A 44 22.90 -3.41 30.44
CA THR A 44 22.78 -2.52 29.26
C THR A 44 21.52 -1.64 29.34
N ILE A 45 21.66 -0.36 28.98
CA ILE A 45 20.50 0.54 28.80
C ILE A 45 19.89 0.23 27.44
N THR A 46 18.71 -0.39 27.43
CA THR A 46 17.98 -0.74 26.21
C THR A 46 16.86 0.26 25.96
N THR A 47 17.07 1.22 25.06
CA THR A 47 16.04 2.20 24.66
C THR A 47 15.08 1.59 23.64
N MET A 48 13.78 1.78 23.82
CA MET A 48 12.72 1.25 22.93
C MET A 48 11.88 2.39 22.36
N HIS A 49 12.08 2.68 21.08
CA HIS A 49 11.28 3.65 20.35
C HIS A 49 10.09 2.94 19.70
N ILE A 50 8.87 3.43 19.94
CA ILE A 50 7.62 2.90 19.37
C ILE A 50 6.96 4.02 18.58
N TYR A 51 6.86 3.82 17.26
CA TYR A 51 6.28 4.79 16.33
C TYR A 51 4.88 4.32 15.91
N ASP A 52 3.88 5.20 16.00
CA ASP A 52 2.51 4.96 15.50
C ASP A 52 2.34 5.69 14.16
N VAL A 53 2.64 5.00 13.06
CA VAL A 53 2.59 5.59 11.71
C VAL A 53 1.15 5.64 11.22
N ARG A 54 0.65 6.85 10.96
CA ARG A 54 -0.68 7.11 10.41
C ARG A 54 -0.55 7.84 9.07
N PRO A 55 -1.42 7.56 8.07
CA PRO A 55 -1.48 8.36 6.86
C PRO A 55 -1.87 9.81 7.23
N ALA A 56 -1.11 10.76 6.70
CA ALA A 56 -1.21 12.18 7.01
C ALA A 56 -1.90 12.92 5.85
N TYR A 57 -3.19 12.67 5.65
CA TYR A 57 -3.94 13.07 4.44
C TYR A 57 -3.94 14.58 4.10
N TYR A 58 -3.56 15.42 5.05
CA TYR A 58 -3.43 16.87 4.87
C TYR A 58 -2.01 17.32 4.45
N TRP A 59 -1.12 16.39 4.16
CA TRP A 59 0.29 16.63 3.84
C TRP A 59 0.76 15.82 2.64
N HIS A 60 1.61 16.44 1.82
CA HIS A 60 2.27 15.81 0.68
C HIS A 60 3.77 16.06 0.74
N GLY A 61 4.58 15.06 0.43
CA GLY A 61 6.03 15.15 0.46
C GLY A 61 6.66 15.33 -0.92
N PHE A 62 7.79 16.03 -0.97
CA PHE A 62 8.68 16.08 -2.12
C PHE A 62 10.10 15.76 -1.68
N TYR A 63 10.85 15.01 -2.49
CA TYR A 63 12.26 14.74 -2.24
C TYR A 63 13.02 14.61 -3.56
N GLY A 64 14.32 14.89 -3.55
CA GLY A 64 15.16 14.70 -4.73
C GLY A 64 16.38 15.60 -4.76
N VAL A 65 16.71 16.05 -5.98
CA VAL A 65 17.91 16.87 -6.25
C VAL A 65 17.50 18.28 -6.64
N ALA A 66 17.90 19.25 -5.82
CA ALA A 66 17.82 20.68 -6.09
C ALA A 66 19.20 21.22 -6.51
N VAL A 67 19.30 21.83 -7.69
CA VAL A 67 20.59 22.32 -8.24
C VAL A 67 20.43 23.62 -9.03
N MET A 68 21.47 24.47 -9.01
CA MET A 68 21.58 25.59 -9.93
C MET A 68 21.75 25.07 -11.36
N VAL A 69 21.00 25.64 -12.31
CA VAL A 69 21.21 25.49 -13.76
C VAL A 69 21.17 26.87 -14.39
N GLN A 70 22.30 27.30 -14.95
CA GLN A 70 22.39 28.57 -15.68
C GLN A 70 21.37 28.59 -16.84
N GLU A 71 20.82 29.77 -17.14
CA GLU A 71 19.71 30.01 -18.09
C GLU A 71 18.33 29.40 -17.71
N PHE A 72 18.20 28.60 -16.65
CA PHE A 72 16.92 28.00 -16.23
C PHE A 72 15.97 29.04 -15.59
N SER A 73 15.08 29.63 -16.39
CA SER A 73 14.23 30.76 -16.01
C SER A 73 12.76 30.41 -15.71
N ILE A 74 12.40 29.12 -15.68
CA ILE A 74 11.03 28.65 -15.50
C ILE A 74 10.72 28.42 -14.01
N THR A 75 9.77 29.16 -13.45
CA THR A 75 9.21 28.83 -12.11
C THR A 75 8.54 27.47 -12.17
N GLN A 76 9.16 26.47 -11.55
CA GLN A 76 8.64 25.11 -11.50
C GLN A 76 7.37 25.06 -10.65
N ARG A 77 6.44 24.19 -11.04
CA ARG A 77 5.19 23.97 -10.32
C ARG A 77 4.77 22.52 -10.36
N TYR A 78 4.09 22.07 -9.31
CA TYR A 78 3.57 20.71 -9.18
C TYR A 78 2.15 20.76 -8.63
N THR A 79 1.20 20.07 -9.25
CA THR A 79 -0.17 19.94 -8.74
C THR A 79 -0.27 18.68 -7.90
N VAL A 80 -0.62 18.83 -6.63
CA VAL A 80 -0.86 17.74 -5.68
C VAL A 80 -2.33 17.33 -5.77
N ASP A 81 -2.59 16.09 -6.20
CA ASP A 81 -3.92 15.51 -6.46
C ASP A 81 -4.24 14.29 -5.56
N ASP A 82 -3.25 13.50 -5.14
CA ASP A 82 -3.35 12.49 -4.07
C ASP A 82 -2.57 12.91 -2.80
N TYR A 83 -2.47 12.03 -1.80
CA TYR A 83 -1.59 12.18 -0.63
C TYR A 83 -0.43 11.18 -0.74
N GLY A 84 0.79 11.67 -0.83
CA GLY A 84 1.95 10.84 -1.15
C GLY A 84 3.29 11.49 -0.82
N VAL A 85 4.35 10.95 -1.42
CA VAL A 85 5.69 11.53 -1.39
C VAL A 85 6.34 11.25 -2.74
N ASP A 86 6.57 12.30 -3.53
CA ASP A 86 7.04 12.17 -4.91
C ASP A 86 8.50 12.59 -5.09
N LEU A 87 9.18 11.88 -6.00
CA LEU A 87 10.50 12.26 -6.48
C LEU A 87 10.36 13.48 -7.40
N LEU A 88 10.84 14.63 -6.92
CA LEU A 88 10.87 15.88 -7.67
C LEU A 88 12.32 16.38 -7.67
N ASN A 89 12.84 16.69 -8.86
CA ASN A 89 14.14 17.34 -9.00
C ASN A 89 13.89 18.78 -9.42
N LEU A 90 14.52 19.72 -8.72
CA LEU A 90 14.27 21.15 -8.87
C LEU A 90 15.52 21.84 -9.46
N LEU A 91 15.35 22.46 -10.62
CA LEU A 91 16.38 23.28 -11.23
C LEU A 91 16.13 24.76 -10.85
N PHE A 92 17.17 25.50 -10.50
CA PHE A 92 17.04 26.91 -10.11
C PHE A 92 17.98 27.82 -10.92
N PRO A 93 17.56 29.04 -11.29
CA PRO A 93 18.42 29.99 -12.02
C PRO A 93 19.64 30.42 -11.22
N CYS A 94 19.52 30.44 -9.89
CA CYS A 94 20.48 31.03 -8.98
C CYS A 94 20.46 30.33 -7.61
N LEU A 95 21.66 30.20 -7.04
CA LEU A 95 22.03 29.78 -5.69
C LEU A 95 23.37 30.50 -5.40
N GLU A 96 23.41 31.51 -4.52
CA GLU A 96 24.60 32.35 -4.28
C GLU A 96 25.77 31.62 -3.59
N TYR A 97 26.91 31.49 -4.28
CA TYR A 97 28.03 30.65 -3.83
C TYR A 97 28.60 31.08 -2.46
N GLY A 98 28.44 30.22 -1.46
CA GLY A 98 29.06 30.33 -0.14
C GLY A 98 28.09 30.53 1.01
N GLU A 99 26.84 30.89 0.70
CA GLU A 99 25.75 31.01 1.67
C GLU A 99 24.98 29.67 1.79
N GLN A 100 24.04 29.60 2.76
CA GLN A 100 23.11 28.48 2.88
C GLN A 100 21.84 28.81 2.08
N HIS A 101 21.25 27.81 1.40
CA HIS A 101 20.11 28.02 0.51
C HIS A 101 18.84 27.33 0.99
N GLU A 102 17.69 27.93 0.72
CA GLU A 102 16.39 27.30 0.92
C GLU A 102 15.57 27.13 -0.37
N ILE A 103 14.71 26.13 -0.34
CA ILE A 103 13.63 25.89 -1.31
C ILE A 103 12.33 26.35 -0.66
N TYR A 104 11.69 27.33 -1.29
CA TYR A 104 10.39 27.85 -0.90
C TYR A 104 9.29 27.26 -1.81
N ALA A 105 8.21 26.75 -1.24
CA ALA A 105 7.04 26.28 -1.96
C ALA A 105 5.76 26.98 -1.47
N ALA A 106 5.01 27.61 -2.39
CA ALA A 106 3.77 28.32 -2.07
C ALA A 106 2.63 27.94 -3.05
N PRO A 107 1.35 28.03 -2.65
CA PRO A 107 0.20 27.78 -3.54
C PRO A 107 -0.10 28.96 -4.47
N SER A 108 0.84 29.89 -4.63
CA SER A 108 0.72 31.11 -5.44
C SER A 108 2.02 31.34 -6.22
N PRO A 109 1.96 31.73 -7.51
CA PRO A 109 3.12 32.21 -8.25
C PRO A 109 3.55 33.63 -7.83
N GLU A 110 2.69 34.38 -7.13
CA GLU A 110 2.95 35.73 -6.64
C GLU A 110 3.12 35.71 -5.11
N ILE A 111 4.28 36.19 -4.62
CA ILE A 111 4.66 36.27 -3.20
C ILE A 111 5.23 37.67 -2.93
N ASP A 112 4.78 38.38 -1.88
CA ASP A 112 5.44 39.61 -1.42
C ASP A 112 6.62 39.29 -0.50
N TRP A 113 7.74 38.91 -1.12
CA TRP A 113 9.01 38.58 -0.45
C TRP A 113 9.52 39.67 0.51
N GLY A 114 9.25 40.95 0.22
CA GLY A 114 9.62 42.07 1.08
C GLY A 114 8.87 42.10 2.42
N SER A 115 7.76 41.36 2.52
CA SER A 115 6.87 41.31 3.68
C SER A 115 6.90 39.98 4.45
N VAL A 116 7.63 38.97 3.95
CA VAL A 116 7.65 37.61 4.51
C VAL A 116 8.08 37.58 5.97
N LYS A 117 7.40 36.75 6.77
CA LYS A 117 7.51 36.61 8.23
C LYS A 117 7.12 35.18 8.65
N PRO A 118 7.39 34.73 9.88
CA PRO A 118 6.92 33.44 10.38
C PRO A 118 5.40 33.26 10.27
N ALA A 119 4.94 32.10 9.81
CA ALA A 119 3.55 31.70 9.93
C ALA A 119 3.27 31.19 11.34
N THR A 120 2.11 31.52 11.90
CA THR A 120 1.56 30.76 13.03
C THR A 120 1.00 29.45 12.50
N PRO A 121 1.27 28.28 13.13
CA PRO A 121 0.72 27.01 12.63
C PRO A 121 -0.81 27.02 12.53
N GLU A 122 -1.51 27.73 13.41
CA GLU A 122 -2.96 27.93 13.37
C GLU A 122 -3.44 28.62 12.07
N PHE A 123 -2.60 29.46 11.45
CA PHE A 123 -2.93 30.12 10.18
C PHE A 123 -2.81 29.15 9.00
N ILE A 124 -1.86 28.20 9.04
CA ILE A 124 -1.78 27.12 8.05
C ILE A 124 -3.03 26.22 8.15
N ASP A 125 -3.43 25.87 9.39
CA ASP A 125 -4.64 25.09 9.63
C ASP A 125 -5.93 25.83 9.21
N GLU A 126 -6.01 27.15 9.41
CA GLU A 126 -7.13 27.98 8.95
C GLU A 126 -7.16 28.14 7.41
N TYR A 127 -6.01 28.38 6.78
CA TYR A 127 -5.89 28.60 5.34
C TYR A 127 -6.24 27.34 4.52
N PHE A 128 -5.74 26.17 4.93
CA PHE A 128 -5.99 24.89 4.24
C PHE A 128 -7.19 24.12 4.83
N ASN A 129 -8.00 24.74 5.70
CA ASN A 129 -9.21 24.17 6.30
C ASN A 129 -8.96 22.80 7.00
N ILE A 130 -7.87 22.71 7.76
CA ILE A 130 -7.40 21.47 8.38
C ILE A 130 -8.18 21.19 9.68
N THR A 131 -9.23 20.37 9.57
CA THR A 131 -10.20 20.14 10.67
C THR A 131 -9.73 19.13 11.73
N MET A 132 -8.68 18.35 11.47
CA MET A 132 -8.27 17.22 12.30
C MET A 132 -6.99 17.52 13.09
N SER A 133 -7.14 17.97 14.34
CA SER A 133 -6.04 18.56 15.12
C SER A 133 -4.73 17.76 15.18
N TYR A 134 -4.75 16.42 15.25
CA TYR A 134 -3.52 15.62 15.31
C TYR A 134 -2.71 15.58 14.00
N MET A 135 -3.28 16.05 12.89
CA MET A 135 -2.61 16.26 11.61
C MET A 135 -2.49 17.75 11.25
N GLY A 136 -2.94 18.65 12.12
CA GLY A 136 -2.80 20.09 11.91
C GLY A 136 -1.36 20.55 12.11
N ALA A 137 -0.98 21.62 11.41
CA ALA A 137 0.33 22.24 11.49
C ALA A 137 0.76 22.53 12.94
N VAL A 138 -0.20 22.86 13.83
CA VAL A 138 0.03 23.05 15.28
C VAL A 138 0.69 21.84 15.98
N ASN A 139 0.49 20.62 15.48
CA ASN A 139 1.10 19.40 16.01
C ASN A 139 2.21 18.83 15.09
N THR A 140 2.48 19.49 13.97
CA THR A 140 3.53 19.12 12.99
C THR A 140 4.77 20.01 13.18
N PHE A 141 4.58 21.34 13.23
CA PHE A 141 5.62 22.35 13.33
C PHE A 141 5.82 22.78 14.79
N THR A 142 6.48 21.91 15.56
CA THR A 142 6.65 22.05 17.02
C THR A 142 7.98 22.65 17.46
N GLU A 143 8.91 22.87 16.52
CA GLU A 143 10.25 23.40 16.77
C GLU A 143 10.40 24.78 16.12
N ASN A 144 11.60 25.38 16.17
CA ASN A 144 11.90 26.67 15.53
C ASN A 144 13.19 26.57 14.72
N MET A 145 13.15 27.00 13.46
CA MET A 145 14.34 27.22 12.61
C MET A 145 14.61 28.72 12.43
N THR A 146 15.72 29.01 11.75
CA THR A 146 16.01 30.31 11.13
C THR A 146 16.09 30.08 9.63
N VAL A 147 15.71 31.09 8.85
CA VAL A 147 15.74 31.12 7.38
C VAL A 147 16.37 32.44 6.99
N GLU A 148 17.22 32.47 5.98
CA GLU A 148 17.82 33.71 5.47
C GLU A 148 17.07 34.13 4.20
N LEU A 149 16.77 35.43 4.07
CA LEU A 149 15.96 35.95 2.95
C LEU A 149 16.52 37.31 2.52
N GLY A 150 17.53 37.24 1.68
CA GLY A 150 18.54 38.27 1.47
C GLY A 150 19.18 38.66 2.80
N ASN A 151 19.34 39.96 3.01
CA ASN A 151 19.93 40.52 4.24
C ASN A 151 18.95 40.46 5.45
N ARG A 152 18.13 39.41 5.60
CA ARG A 152 17.10 39.26 6.64
C ARG A 152 17.05 37.83 7.20
N ASN A 153 17.79 37.55 8.26
CA ASN A 153 17.68 36.30 9.02
C ASN A 153 16.33 36.27 9.76
N ILE A 154 15.35 35.54 9.24
CA ILE A 154 14.02 35.33 9.82
C ILE A 154 14.14 34.25 10.89
N THR A 155 14.23 34.66 12.16
CA THR A 155 14.36 33.75 13.31
C THR A 155 12.99 33.37 13.90
N ASN A 156 12.93 32.20 14.53
CA ASN A 156 11.69 31.64 15.13
C ASN A 156 10.60 31.36 14.07
N VAL A 157 11.01 30.82 12.94
CA VAL A 157 10.10 30.20 11.95
C VAL A 157 9.68 28.84 12.52
N PRO A 158 8.39 28.56 12.78
CA PRO A 158 7.98 27.26 13.31
C PRO A 158 8.36 26.16 12.33
N SER A 159 9.03 25.13 12.84
CA SER A 159 9.72 24.11 12.06
C SER A 159 9.44 22.68 12.53
N THR A 160 9.81 21.74 11.67
CA THR A 160 9.86 20.31 11.93
C THR A 160 10.94 19.68 11.05
N HIS A 161 11.12 18.37 11.13
CA HIS A 161 12.21 17.68 10.43
C HIS A 161 11.75 16.41 9.71
N THR A 162 12.42 16.04 8.62
CA THR A 162 12.25 14.73 7.97
C THR A 162 13.39 13.76 8.24
N PHE A 163 13.06 12.47 8.14
CA PHE A 163 13.98 11.37 8.44
C PHE A 163 15.01 11.12 7.34
N VAL A 164 16.20 10.69 7.74
CA VAL A 164 17.21 10.07 6.86
C VAL A 164 17.48 8.62 7.26
N LYS A 165 17.83 7.79 6.28
CA LYS A 165 17.82 6.33 6.42
C LYS A 165 19.01 5.74 7.20
N SER A 166 20.11 6.48 7.32
CA SER A 166 21.42 5.95 7.76
C SER A 166 22.26 6.94 8.59
N GLY A 167 21.62 7.73 9.47
CA GLY A 167 22.28 8.70 10.36
C GLY A 167 22.29 8.33 11.86
N PRO A 168 23.24 8.85 12.67
CA PRO A 168 23.25 8.74 14.14
C PRO A 168 22.29 9.72 14.84
N GLN A 169 21.83 10.76 14.12
CA GLN A 169 20.67 11.57 14.45
C GLN A 169 19.59 11.26 13.40
N GLN A 170 18.32 11.21 13.81
CA GLN A 170 17.23 10.73 12.96
C GLN A 170 16.54 11.84 12.16
N GLU A 171 16.82 13.09 12.49
CA GLU A 171 16.40 14.30 11.79
C GLU A 171 17.59 14.86 10.98
N ARG A 172 17.37 15.36 9.74
CA ARG A 172 18.42 16.09 8.99
C ARG A 172 17.92 17.25 8.13
N PHE A 173 16.93 17.05 7.27
CA PHE A 173 16.32 18.16 6.54
C PHE A 173 15.26 18.78 7.44
N ASP A 174 15.45 20.03 7.82
CA ASP A 174 14.45 20.84 8.49
C ASP A 174 13.47 21.43 7.47
N LEU A 175 12.28 21.77 7.94
CA LEU A 175 11.29 22.49 7.15
C LEU A 175 10.44 23.40 8.02
N GLY A 176 10.08 24.55 7.49
CA GLY A 176 9.39 25.61 8.22
C GLY A 176 8.16 26.14 7.51
N ILE A 177 7.41 26.97 8.24
CA ILE A 177 6.25 27.69 7.72
C ILE A 177 6.40 29.21 7.86
N LEU A 178 6.34 29.86 6.70
CA LEU A 178 6.38 31.30 6.50
C LEU A 178 5.04 31.78 5.91
N GLN A 179 4.81 33.09 5.97
CA GLN A 179 3.68 33.74 5.32
C GLN A 179 4.12 35.11 4.79
N ASP A 180 3.49 35.59 3.72
CA ASP A 180 3.67 36.95 3.23
C ASP A 180 2.72 37.95 3.93
N GLY A 181 2.72 39.21 3.47
CA GLY A 181 1.88 40.30 3.95
C GLY A 181 0.43 40.24 3.43
N ASN A 182 0.18 39.46 2.37
CA ASN A 182 -1.14 39.25 1.78
C ASN A 182 -1.87 38.05 2.42
N GLY A 183 -1.14 37.17 3.11
CA GLY A 183 -1.67 35.95 3.71
C GLY A 183 -1.49 34.71 2.83
N VAL A 184 -0.47 34.69 1.97
CA VAL A 184 -0.05 33.48 1.26
C VAL A 184 0.87 32.65 2.19
N PRO A 185 0.58 31.36 2.44
CA PRO A 185 1.47 30.47 3.17
C PRO A 185 2.62 30.00 2.28
N ILE A 186 3.80 29.84 2.88
CA ILE A 186 5.03 29.43 2.20
C ILE A 186 5.70 28.35 3.06
N PHE A 187 5.92 27.18 2.49
CA PHE A 187 6.73 26.11 3.11
C PHE A 187 8.19 26.29 2.68
N VAL A 188 9.13 26.02 3.57
CA VAL A 188 10.56 26.25 3.32
C VAL A 188 11.40 25.07 3.84
N THR A 189 12.51 24.72 3.19
CA THR A 189 13.50 23.71 3.65
C THR A 189 14.89 24.08 3.16
N HIS A 190 15.95 23.81 3.93
CA HIS A 190 17.32 24.06 3.46
C HIS A 190 17.79 23.00 2.44
N ILE A 191 18.66 23.42 1.52
CA ILE A 191 19.44 22.54 0.64
C ILE A 191 20.68 22.08 1.39
N GLU A 192 20.87 20.77 1.49
CA GLU A 192 21.97 20.12 2.21
C GLU A 192 23.09 19.63 1.27
N ASP A 193 24.15 19.04 1.84
CA ASP A 193 25.02 18.12 1.10
C ASP A 193 24.24 16.91 0.54
N PHE A 194 24.75 16.30 -0.54
CA PHE A 194 24.19 15.07 -1.11
C PHE A 194 24.30 13.86 -0.14
N VAL A 195 23.15 13.33 0.29
CA VAL A 195 23.04 12.30 1.35
C VAL A 195 22.00 11.22 1.03
N GLU A 196 22.03 10.10 1.76
CA GLU A 196 21.02 9.04 1.63
C GLU A 196 19.69 9.45 2.31
N GLY A 197 18.69 9.79 1.50
CA GLY A 197 17.35 10.19 1.94
C GLY A 197 16.53 9.04 2.54
N PHE A 198 15.28 9.30 2.93
CA PHE A 198 14.43 8.30 3.59
C PHE A 198 14.19 7.03 2.75
N THR A 199 14.23 7.12 1.41
CA THR A 199 14.13 5.97 0.49
C THR A 199 15.42 5.14 0.42
N GLY A 200 16.58 5.81 0.43
CA GLY A 200 17.84 5.25 -0.01
C GLY A 200 18.45 5.88 -1.25
N ASP A 201 17.75 6.82 -1.88
CA ASP A 201 18.28 7.57 -3.00
C ASP A 201 19.23 8.67 -2.50
N VAL A 202 20.17 9.11 -3.34
CA VAL A 202 21.07 10.23 -3.03
C VAL A 202 20.36 11.53 -3.38
N VAL A 203 20.07 12.33 -2.37
CA VAL A 203 19.24 13.55 -2.44
C VAL A 203 19.87 14.68 -1.63
N ASN A 204 19.45 15.91 -1.89
CA ASN A 204 19.91 17.09 -1.14
C ASN A 204 18.77 18.01 -0.66
N TYR A 205 17.51 17.62 -0.83
CA TYR A 205 16.39 18.21 -0.11
C TYR A 205 15.25 17.21 0.17
N GLN A 206 14.46 17.47 1.23
CA GLN A 206 13.22 16.77 1.54
C GLN A 206 12.20 17.76 2.14
N LEU A 207 11.14 18.08 1.40
CA LEU A 207 10.12 19.07 1.74
C LEU A 207 8.76 18.40 2.02
N MET A 208 7.90 19.06 2.80
CA MET A 208 6.50 18.67 2.99
C MET A 208 5.60 19.91 2.91
N VAL A 209 4.51 19.83 2.15
CA VAL A 209 3.53 20.90 1.93
C VAL A 209 2.14 20.47 2.38
N ALA A 210 1.29 21.43 2.76
CA ALA A 210 -0.10 21.14 3.15
C ALA A 210 -0.98 20.87 1.91
N ARG A 211 -2.05 20.10 2.08
CA ARG A 211 -3.03 19.81 1.02
C ARG A 211 -4.45 19.73 1.60
N PRO A 212 -5.44 20.46 1.06
CA PRO A 212 -6.84 20.23 1.42
C PRO A 212 -7.34 18.87 0.90
N ILE A 213 -8.21 18.21 1.66
CA ILE A 213 -8.83 16.94 1.25
C ILE A 213 -9.89 17.20 0.17
N ASP A 214 -9.94 16.34 -0.84
CA ASP A 214 -10.84 16.39 -2.02
C ASP A 214 -10.65 17.62 -2.95
N GLU A 215 -9.55 18.39 -2.79
CA GLU A 215 -9.14 19.48 -3.70
C GLU A 215 -7.74 19.23 -4.26
N GLU A 216 -7.50 19.66 -5.50
CA GLU A 216 -6.17 19.71 -6.14
C GLU A 216 -5.49 21.05 -5.83
N ILE A 217 -4.18 21.05 -5.58
CA ILE A 217 -3.45 22.30 -5.30
C ILE A 217 -2.09 22.38 -6.00
N THR A 218 -1.86 23.45 -6.76
CA THR A 218 -0.60 23.70 -7.46
C THR A 218 0.37 24.50 -6.59
N TYR A 219 1.44 23.85 -6.16
CA TYR A 219 2.58 24.51 -5.52
C TYR A 219 3.59 25.01 -6.56
N TYR A 220 4.12 26.21 -6.34
CA TYR A 220 5.18 26.86 -7.12
C TYR A 220 6.46 26.87 -6.28
N PHE A 221 7.60 26.56 -6.89
CA PHE A 221 8.89 26.41 -6.22
C PHE A 221 9.85 27.53 -6.58
N PHE A 222 10.54 28.06 -5.58
CA PHE A 222 11.46 29.20 -5.66
C PHE A 222 12.69 28.96 -4.78
N THR A 223 13.80 29.63 -5.12
CA THR A 223 14.89 29.93 -4.18
C THR A 223 14.75 31.37 -3.69
N ASP A 224 15.68 31.86 -2.88
CA ASP A 224 15.71 33.26 -2.45
C ASP A 224 15.78 34.21 -3.66
N PRO A 225 14.81 35.13 -3.84
CA PRO A 225 14.81 36.10 -4.94
C PRO A 225 15.80 37.26 -4.75
N PHE A 226 16.51 37.31 -3.61
CA PHE A 226 17.54 38.30 -3.30
C PHE A 226 18.97 37.79 -3.54
N ASP A 227 19.16 36.49 -3.82
CA ASP A 227 20.46 35.90 -4.19
C ASP A 227 21.11 36.64 -5.37
N SER A 228 22.38 36.98 -5.22
CA SER A 228 23.19 37.72 -6.19
C SER A 228 24.07 36.78 -7.01
N CYS A 229 23.51 36.06 -7.97
CA CYS A 229 24.29 35.36 -9.01
C CYS A 229 24.65 36.31 -10.17
N PRO A 230 25.90 36.84 -10.26
CA PRO A 230 26.34 37.54 -11.45
C PRO A 230 26.53 36.57 -12.63
N GLU A 231 26.32 37.07 -13.85
CA GLU A 231 26.67 36.35 -15.09
C GLU A 231 28.14 35.88 -15.02
N GLY A 232 28.37 34.59 -15.26
CA GLY A 232 29.69 33.96 -15.19
C GLY A 232 30.07 33.31 -13.85
N TRP A 233 29.26 33.41 -12.78
CA TRP A 233 29.49 32.57 -11.58
C TRP A 233 28.72 31.25 -11.68
N GLY A 234 29.38 30.19 -11.23
CA GLY A 234 29.13 28.82 -11.72
C GLY A 234 30.02 28.42 -12.91
N GLU A 235 30.77 29.35 -13.52
CA GLU A 235 31.88 28.98 -14.41
C GLU A 235 33.07 28.41 -13.61
N ARG A 236 33.82 27.51 -14.25
CA ARG A 236 35.09 26.97 -13.73
C ARG A 236 36.15 28.08 -13.75
N GLU A 237 37.22 27.98 -12.93
CA GLU A 237 38.34 28.93 -13.01
C GLU A 237 38.78 29.11 -14.46
N PRO A 238 38.88 30.37 -14.98
CA PRO A 238 39.03 30.62 -16.40
C PRO A 238 40.29 29.91 -16.92
N PRO A 239 40.13 28.95 -17.85
CA PRO A 239 41.21 28.03 -18.16
C PRO A 239 42.47 28.73 -18.69
N GLY A 240 43.63 28.30 -18.21
CA GLY A 240 44.94 28.75 -18.67
C GLY A 240 45.31 28.13 -20.01
N ASN A 241 45.95 28.94 -20.86
CA ASN A 241 46.15 28.65 -22.28
C ASN A 241 47.53 28.02 -22.54
N VAL A 242 47.61 26.70 -22.62
CA VAL A 242 48.85 26.00 -23.03
C VAL A 242 49.05 26.13 -24.54
N THR A 243 50.14 26.75 -24.98
CA THR A 243 50.50 26.91 -26.39
C THR A 243 51.81 26.19 -26.72
N GLY A 244 52.14 26.05 -28.00
CA GLY A 244 53.44 25.52 -28.44
C GLY A 244 53.42 24.96 -29.85
N VAL A 245 54.50 24.31 -30.26
CA VAL A 245 54.66 23.69 -31.58
C VAL A 245 55.02 22.21 -31.43
N VAL A 246 54.29 21.34 -32.15
CA VAL A 246 54.65 19.93 -32.32
C VAL A 246 55.47 19.76 -33.60
N THR A 247 56.65 19.15 -33.47
CA THR A 247 57.54 18.82 -34.59
C THR A 247 57.88 17.32 -34.64
N ASP A 248 58.28 16.83 -35.80
CA ASP A 248 58.79 15.48 -36.00
C ASP A 248 60.22 15.40 -35.48
N LYS A 249 60.50 14.51 -34.51
CA LYS A 249 61.79 14.52 -33.80
C LYS A 249 62.99 14.17 -34.69
N ALA A 250 62.77 13.48 -35.81
CA ALA A 250 63.84 13.05 -36.71
C ALA A 250 64.11 14.05 -37.85
N THR A 251 63.09 14.78 -38.30
CA THR A 251 63.17 15.68 -39.47
C THR A 251 63.02 17.16 -39.13
N GLY A 252 62.59 17.50 -37.91
CA GLY A 252 62.30 18.88 -37.48
C GLY A 252 61.05 19.49 -38.13
N ALA A 253 60.37 18.77 -39.03
CA ALA A 253 59.21 19.28 -39.74
C ALA A 253 58.00 19.44 -38.79
N PRO A 254 57.18 20.50 -38.94
CA PRO A 254 55.98 20.67 -38.13
C PRO A 254 54.97 19.53 -38.36
N LEU A 255 54.50 18.90 -37.28
CA LEU A 255 53.51 17.82 -37.34
C LEU A 255 52.10 18.41 -37.26
N ALA A 256 51.53 18.67 -38.43
CA ALA A 256 50.16 19.15 -38.60
C ALA A 256 49.09 18.13 -38.18
N TYR A 257 47.99 18.61 -37.60
CA TYR A 257 46.87 17.82 -37.10
C TYR A 257 47.27 16.74 -36.08
N THR A 258 48.13 17.13 -35.13
CA THR A 258 48.54 16.36 -33.95
C THR A 258 47.65 16.74 -32.78
N ARG A 259 46.90 15.79 -32.21
CA ARG A 259 46.11 16.01 -31.00
C ARG A 259 47.02 16.19 -29.79
N VAL A 260 46.76 17.16 -28.94
CA VAL A 260 47.46 17.39 -27.66
C VAL A 260 46.41 17.38 -26.55
N ILE A 261 46.69 16.71 -25.43
CA ILE A 261 45.77 16.48 -24.31
C ILE A 261 46.47 16.88 -23.02
N VAL A 262 45.79 17.68 -22.20
CA VAL A 262 46.30 18.20 -20.92
C VAL A 262 45.13 18.37 -19.96
N GLY A 263 45.23 17.84 -18.73
CA GLY A 263 44.23 18.08 -17.67
C GLY A 263 42.79 17.70 -18.01
N GLY A 264 42.57 16.78 -18.96
CA GLY A 264 41.26 16.41 -19.48
C GLY A 264 40.79 17.22 -20.69
N ALA A 265 41.38 18.40 -20.94
CA ALA A 265 41.15 19.19 -22.13
C ALA A 265 42.03 18.74 -23.30
N MET A 266 41.64 19.12 -24.53
CA MET A 266 42.24 18.63 -25.77
C MET A 266 42.22 19.69 -26.88
N THR A 267 43.25 19.72 -27.72
CA THR A 267 43.29 20.48 -28.99
C THR A 267 44.01 19.68 -30.08
N VAL A 268 44.12 20.24 -31.29
CA VAL A 268 44.80 19.64 -32.45
C VAL A 268 45.66 20.70 -33.16
N THR A 269 46.88 20.37 -33.58
CA THR A 269 47.82 21.34 -34.17
C THR A 269 47.45 21.83 -35.57
N SER A 270 47.80 23.08 -35.84
CA SER A 270 47.72 23.75 -37.14
C SER A 270 48.66 23.13 -38.20
N ASN A 271 48.54 23.59 -39.45
CA ASN A 271 49.44 23.17 -40.54
C ASN A 271 50.93 23.49 -40.29
N ASN A 272 51.23 24.48 -39.45
CA ASN A 272 52.59 24.82 -39.02
C ASN A 272 52.98 24.15 -37.70
N GLY A 273 52.24 23.12 -37.26
CA GLY A 273 52.49 22.36 -36.05
C GLY A 273 52.09 23.07 -34.74
N THR A 274 51.57 24.29 -34.80
CA THR A 274 51.26 25.09 -33.60
C THR A 274 49.95 24.65 -32.93
N TYR A 275 49.86 24.70 -31.61
CA TYR A 275 48.63 24.44 -30.84
C TYR A 275 48.40 25.49 -29.75
N HIS A 276 47.15 25.58 -29.30
CA HIS A 276 46.66 26.41 -28.21
C HIS A 276 45.52 25.66 -27.50
N LEU A 277 45.55 25.61 -26.17
CA LEU A 277 44.74 24.70 -25.37
C LEU A 277 44.34 25.34 -24.03
N SER A 278 43.07 25.69 -23.85
CA SER A 278 42.56 26.17 -22.57
C SER A 278 42.32 24.98 -21.62
N VAL A 279 42.97 24.96 -20.45
CA VAL A 279 42.87 23.92 -19.41
C VAL A 279 42.69 24.59 -18.05
N GLU A 280 41.94 24.00 -17.12
CA GLU A 280 41.91 24.46 -15.71
C GLU A 280 43.33 24.57 -15.11
N ALA A 281 43.47 25.41 -14.08
CA ALA A 281 44.74 25.61 -13.41
C ALA A 281 45.16 24.36 -12.60
N GLY A 282 46.44 24.00 -12.69
CA GLY A 282 46.96 22.80 -12.04
C GLY A 282 48.24 22.28 -12.70
N THR A 283 48.77 21.18 -12.16
CA THR A 283 49.91 20.47 -12.76
C THR A 283 49.45 19.14 -13.33
N TYR A 284 49.60 18.97 -14.64
CA TYR A 284 49.07 17.83 -15.37
C TYR A 284 50.14 17.19 -16.27
N HIS A 285 49.88 15.96 -16.68
CA HIS A 285 50.62 15.36 -17.78
C HIS A 285 50.10 15.94 -19.11
N ILE A 286 51.03 16.45 -19.93
CA ILE A 286 50.79 16.80 -21.33
C ILE A 286 51.12 15.59 -22.20
N VAL A 287 50.11 15.07 -22.88
CA VAL A 287 50.17 13.92 -23.79
C VAL A 287 49.90 14.41 -25.21
N ALA A 288 50.54 13.84 -26.22
CA ALA A 288 50.19 14.16 -27.61
C ALA A 288 50.14 12.94 -28.55
N LEU A 289 49.31 13.07 -29.59
CA LEU A 289 48.61 12.03 -30.37
C LEU A 289 48.35 12.46 -31.87
N LYS A 290 49.26 12.18 -32.85
CA LYS A 290 49.13 12.42 -34.34
C LYS A 290 48.59 11.18 -35.11
N VAL A 291 49.17 10.49 -36.12
CA VAL A 291 48.60 9.29 -36.85
C VAL A 291 49.61 8.11 -37.05
N GLY A 292 49.64 7.08 -36.14
CA GLY A 292 50.52 5.86 -35.95
C GLY A 292 51.71 5.83 -34.90
N TYR A 293 51.58 5.59 -33.56
CA TYR A 293 52.49 6.12 -32.47
C TYR A 293 53.43 5.26 -31.58
N ASN A 294 54.56 5.91 -31.25
CA ASN A 294 55.16 6.18 -29.91
C ASN A 294 54.63 7.46 -29.16
N ASN A 295 53.50 7.44 -28.44
CA ASN A 295 52.89 8.65 -27.82
C ASN A 295 53.89 9.50 -26.98
N TYR A 296 53.89 10.84 -27.11
CA TYR A 296 54.71 11.71 -26.24
C TYR A 296 53.99 12.02 -24.93
N VAL A 297 54.72 12.04 -23.82
CA VAL A 297 54.22 12.44 -22.48
C VAL A 297 55.27 13.28 -21.76
N SER A 298 54.86 14.38 -21.13
CA SER A 298 55.66 15.23 -20.24
C SER A 298 54.78 15.84 -19.16
N ASN A 299 55.32 16.71 -18.29
CA ASN A 299 54.52 17.50 -17.34
C ASN A 299 54.44 18.97 -17.80
N VAL A 300 53.34 19.62 -17.43
CA VAL A 300 53.11 21.07 -17.57
C VAL A 300 52.32 21.57 -16.36
N THR A 301 52.62 22.78 -15.89
CA THR A 301 51.90 23.48 -14.83
C THR A 301 51.25 24.71 -15.44
N ILE A 302 49.98 24.94 -15.12
CA ILE A 302 49.07 25.88 -15.78
C ILE A 302 48.45 26.77 -14.72
N PHE A 303 48.32 28.06 -15.01
CA PHE A 303 47.79 29.06 -14.08
C PHE A 303 46.53 29.72 -14.67
N PRO A 304 45.55 30.15 -13.86
CA PRO A 304 44.26 30.62 -14.36
C PRO A 304 44.41 31.80 -15.32
N GLY A 305 43.78 31.71 -16.49
CA GLY A 305 43.81 32.75 -17.53
C GLY A 305 45.18 33.11 -18.12
N GLN A 306 46.27 32.39 -17.80
CA GLN A 306 47.62 32.70 -18.29
C GLN A 306 48.05 31.81 -19.46
N GLU A 307 48.84 32.36 -20.38
CA GLU A 307 49.43 31.58 -21.48
C GLU A 307 50.73 30.85 -21.05
N THR A 308 50.86 29.57 -21.37
CA THR A 308 51.97 28.70 -20.96
C THR A 308 52.56 27.96 -22.18
N VAL A 309 53.73 28.38 -22.66
CA VAL A 309 54.34 27.82 -23.88
C VAL A 309 55.10 26.51 -23.60
N LYS A 310 54.84 25.46 -24.39
CA LYS A 310 55.42 24.11 -24.29
C LYS A 310 55.53 23.45 -25.66
N ASP A 311 56.71 23.51 -26.28
CA ASP A 311 56.98 22.79 -27.54
C ASP A 311 57.16 21.28 -27.32
N ILE A 312 56.88 20.49 -28.36
CA ILE A 312 56.78 19.02 -28.32
C ILE A 312 57.47 18.40 -29.56
N GLN A 313 58.12 17.24 -29.41
CA GLN A 313 58.76 16.51 -30.53
C GLN A 313 58.39 15.02 -30.53
N MET A 314 58.00 14.45 -31.68
CA MET A 314 57.25 13.17 -31.72
C MET A 314 57.34 12.30 -32.99
N GLU A 315 56.78 11.08 -32.93
CA GLU A 315 56.55 10.13 -34.04
C GLU A 315 55.20 9.30 -34.06
N LYS A 316 53.96 9.85 -34.22
CA LYS A 316 52.73 9.02 -34.58
C LYS A 316 51.25 9.33 -34.05
N SER A 317 50.30 8.40 -33.65
CA SER A 317 48.73 8.24 -33.55
C SER A 317 47.61 9.05 -32.77
N GLN A 318 46.27 8.85 -33.07
CA GLN A 318 45.16 9.83 -33.50
C GLN A 318 43.71 9.92 -32.84
N GLU A 319 42.84 10.95 -33.17
CA GLU A 319 41.30 11.01 -33.27
C GLU A 319 40.66 12.48 -33.56
N GLN A 320 39.35 12.85 -33.31
CA GLN A 320 38.48 13.98 -33.88
C GLN A 320 37.70 15.01 -32.90
N ALA A 321 36.44 15.52 -33.20
CA ALA A 321 35.40 16.39 -32.44
C ALA A 321 35.44 17.99 -32.47
N LYS A 322 34.48 18.94 -32.09
CA LYS A 322 32.96 19.28 -31.93
C LYS A 322 32.77 20.89 -31.73
N VAL A 323 31.79 21.78 -31.31
CA VAL A 323 30.40 22.08 -30.67
C VAL A 323 29.93 23.62 -30.95
N THR A 324 28.95 24.51 -30.45
CA THR A 324 27.68 24.73 -29.57
C THR A 324 26.95 26.18 -29.72
N GLN A 325 25.80 26.50 -29.01
CA GLN A 325 25.28 27.81 -28.34
C GLN A 325 24.07 28.77 -28.78
N ALA A 326 23.71 29.88 -28.03
CA ALA A 326 22.32 30.36 -27.60
C ALA A 326 21.99 31.91 -27.20
N GLY A 327 20.72 32.33 -26.78
CA GLY A 327 20.35 33.52 -25.87
C GLY A 327 19.21 34.65 -26.11
N GLY A 328 18.46 35.18 -25.07
CA GLY A 328 17.73 36.56 -24.88
C GLY A 328 16.14 36.75 -24.99
N GLY A 329 15.30 37.77 -24.51
CA GLY A 329 15.20 38.92 -23.48
C GLY A 329 14.09 40.09 -23.66
N GLY A 330 13.37 40.70 -22.63
CA GLY A 330 12.49 41.99 -22.71
C GLY A 330 11.40 42.44 -21.59
N THR A 331 10.89 43.74 -21.43
CA THR A 331 9.93 44.29 -20.32
C THR A 331 9.09 45.68 -20.43
N GLY A 332 8.19 46.10 -19.44
CA GLY A 332 7.47 47.46 -19.25
C GLY A 332 6.45 47.71 -18.02
N LYS A 333 6.00 48.97 -17.58
CA LYS A 333 5.24 49.28 -16.25
C LYS A 333 4.45 50.66 -16.00
N GLY A 334 3.44 50.82 -15.06
CA GLY A 334 2.84 52.14 -14.52
C GLY A 334 1.56 52.18 -13.54
N PRO A 335 1.23 53.26 -12.70
CA PRO A 335 0.40 53.18 -11.42
C PRO A 335 -0.63 54.31 -10.91
N GLY A 336 -1.35 54.15 -9.75
CA GLY A 336 -2.11 55.21 -8.95
C GLY A 336 -2.90 54.78 -7.64
N LYS A 337 -3.13 55.63 -6.58
CA LYS A 337 -3.64 55.32 -5.17
C LYS A 337 -4.34 56.54 -4.44
N ALA A 338 -5.02 56.59 -3.24
CA ALA A 338 -5.77 55.71 -2.27
C ALA A 338 -6.38 56.52 -1.02
N VAL A 339 -6.97 55.88 0.05
CA VAL A 339 -7.30 56.32 1.49
C VAL A 339 -8.75 56.76 1.93
N GLY A 340 -9.16 56.53 3.22
CA GLY A 340 -10.44 56.95 3.88
C GLY A 340 -10.47 56.83 5.45
N PRO A 341 -11.60 57.07 6.18
CA PRO A 341 -11.76 56.77 7.64
C PRO A 341 -13.13 56.17 8.11
N GLY A 342 -13.28 55.77 9.39
CA GLY A 342 -14.53 55.30 10.05
C GLY A 342 -14.98 56.19 11.24
N ILE A 343 -15.75 55.77 12.28
CA ILE A 343 -16.36 54.48 12.74
C ILE A 343 -17.61 54.82 13.62
N GLY A 344 -18.57 53.91 13.90
CA GLY A 344 -19.71 54.15 14.82
C GLY A 344 -20.36 52.87 15.42
N PRO A 345 -21.24 52.98 16.47
CA PRO A 345 -21.75 51.83 17.24
C PRO A 345 -22.92 51.08 16.60
N TYR A 346 -22.99 49.75 16.81
CA TYR A 346 -24.01 48.86 16.27
C TYR A 346 -25.25 48.71 17.17
N LEU A 347 -26.45 48.68 16.54
CA LEU A 347 -27.68 48.15 17.13
C LEU A 347 -27.91 46.70 16.64
N GLU A 348 -28.19 45.77 17.55
CA GLU A 348 -28.53 44.39 17.18
C GLU A 348 -29.91 44.30 16.50
N LYS A 349 -29.96 43.73 15.29
CA LYS A 349 -31.24 43.42 14.63
C LYS A 349 -31.93 42.24 15.34
N PRO A 350 -33.22 42.36 15.74
CA PRO A 350 -33.98 41.21 16.24
C PRO A 350 -34.15 40.14 15.15
N LYS A 351 -33.99 38.85 15.53
CA LYS A 351 -34.03 37.73 14.58
C LYS A 351 -35.45 37.50 14.03
N LYS A 352 -35.55 37.44 12.69
CA LYS A 352 -36.77 37.10 11.94
C LYS A 352 -37.35 35.76 12.41
N ARG A 353 -38.69 35.68 12.51
CA ARG A 353 -39.45 34.46 12.79
C ARG A 353 -40.34 34.17 11.59
N GLU A 354 -40.57 32.89 11.30
CA GLU A 354 -41.45 32.49 10.21
C GLU A 354 -42.88 33.04 10.40
N GLY A 355 -43.46 33.58 9.33
CA GLY A 355 -44.83 34.12 9.33
C GLY A 355 -44.99 35.55 9.89
N ILE A 356 -43.92 36.34 10.05
CA ILE A 356 -44.00 37.74 10.50
C ILE A 356 -43.23 38.67 9.54
N ASP A 357 -43.97 39.44 8.74
CA ASP A 357 -43.41 40.32 7.70
C ASP A 357 -42.95 41.70 8.19
N HIS A 358 -43.39 42.15 9.37
CA HIS A 358 -43.00 43.42 9.97
C HIS A 358 -42.99 43.34 11.50
N PHE A 359 -42.27 44.24 12.17
CA PHE A 359 -42.23 44.33 13.63
C PHE A 359 -42.06 45.77 14.11
N ILE A 360 -42.78 46.15 15.17
CA ILE A 360 -42.70 47.47 15.80
C ILE A 360 -42.09 47.30 17.21
N SER A 361 -41.14 48.16 17.57
CA SER A 361 -40.44 48.11 18.86
C SER A 361 -41.32 48.34 20.10
N THR A 362 -42.56 48.79 19.94
CA THR A 362 -43.41 49.28 21.04
C THR A 362 -44.85 48.86 20.81
N LYS A 363 -45.38 48.00 21.69
CA LYS A 363 -46.72 47.41 21.57
C LYS A 363 -47.83 48.25 22.22
N GLU A 364 -47.50 49.06 23.22
CA GLU A 364 -48.40 50.01 23.88
C GLU A 364 -47.57 51.09 24.57
N VAL A 365 -48.14 52.29 24.76
CA VAL A 365 -47.52 53.38 25.52
C VAL A 365 -48.45 53.81 26.65
N LYS A 366 -48.15 53.36 27.86
CA LYS A 366 -48.85 53.76 29.10
C LYS A 366 -47.95 54.71 29.89
N ARG A 367 -48.42 55.93 30.18
CA ARG A 367 -47.59 56.97 30.82
C ARG A 367 -48.38 57.86 31.78
N THR A 368 -47.91 57.95 33.02
CA THR A 368 -48.37 58.96 33.98
C THR A 368 -47.46 60.19 33.87
N MET A 369 -48.03 61.38 33.70
CA MET A 369 -47.29 62.62 33.49
C MET A 369 -47.83 63.77 34.35
N ARG A 370 -46.97 64.74 34.64
CA ARG A 370 -47.32 65.98 35.35
C ARG A 370 -47.67 67.07 34.35
N LEU A 371 -48.48 68.03 34.79
CA LEU A 371 -48.76 69.25 34.03
C LEU A 371 -47.45 69.97 33.68
N ASN A 372 -47.39 70.52 32.47
CA ASN A 372 -46.27 71.28 31.90
C ASN A 372 -44.92 70.53 31.77
N GLN A 373 -44.93 69.19 31.76
CA GLN A 373 -43.78 68.39 31.32
C GLN A 373 -44.03 67.78 29.94
N PHE A 374 -42.98 67.47 29.19
CA PHE A 374 -43.06 66.67 27.97
C PHE A 374 -42.18 65.42 28.06
N TYR A 375 -42.44 64.43 27.21
CA TYR A 375 -41.71 63.17 27.15
C TYR A 375 -41.57 62.73 25.69
N GLU A 376 -40.34 62.49 25.25
CA GLU A 376 -40.04 61.97 23.92
C GLU A 376 -39.78 60.46 23.98
N GLN A 377 -40.25 59.74 22.96
CA GLN A 377 -39.93 58.33 22.75
C GLN A 377 -39.76 58.07 21.25
N GLU A 378 -38.71 57.34 20.89
CA GLU A 378 -38.50 56.87 19.52
C GLU A 378 -39.08 55.46 19.35
N ILE A 379 -39.74 55.23 18.21
CA ILE A 379 -40.39 53.97 17.85
C ILE A 379 -39.80 53.49 16.53
N TYR A 380 -39.33 52.25 16.50
CA TYR A 380 -38.65 51.64 15.36
C TYR A 380 -39.59 50.67 14.66
N VAL A 381 -39.69 50.79 13.35
CA VAL A 381 -40.47 49.89 12.48
C VAL A 381 -39.50 49.10 11.61
N PHE A 382 -39.53 47.78 11.76
CA PHE A 382 -38.72 46.80 11.01
C PHE A 382 -39.58 46.18 9.91
N ASN A 383 -39.04 46.11 8.70
CA ASN A 383 -39.67 45.50 7.54
C ASN A 383 -38.87 44.26 7.13
N TYR A 384 -39.47 43.08 7.23
CA TYR A 384 -38.86 41.81 6.83
C TYR A 384 -39.38 41.29 5.49
N ALA A 385 -40.26 42.04 4.81
CA ALA A 385 -40.77 41.71 3.49
C ALA A 385 -39.83 42.18 2.37
N ASN A 386 -39.85 41.50 1.23
CA ASN A 386 -38.98 41.78 0.09
C ASN A 386 -39.40 43.04 -0.73
N LYS A 387 -40.18 43.95 -0.15
CA LYS A 387 -40.66 45.20 -0.77
C LYS A 387 -40.64 46.34 0.25
N THR A 388 -40.34 47.56 -0.21
CA THR A 388 -40.39 48.76 0.63
C THR A 388 -41.81 48.99 1.17
N ALA A 389 -41.95 49.17 2.48
CA ALA A 389 -43.22 49.52 3.11
C ALA A 389 -43.36 51.05 3.21
N GLU A 390 -44.33 51.61 2.48
CA GLU A 390 -44.85 52.96 2.73
C GLU A 390 -45.97 52.89 3.79
N LEU A 391 -45.85 53.72 4.82
CA LEU A 391 -46.80 53.81 5.94
C LEU A 391 -47.11 55.28 6.23
N ASN A 392 -48.37 55.57 6.53
CA ASN A 392 -48.84 56.87 7.02
C ASN A 392 -49.05 56.77 8.53
N ILE A 393 -48.67 57.80 9.28
CA ILE A 393 -48.76 57.84 10.75
C ILE A 393 -49.83 58.85 11.17
N LYS A 394 -50.77 58.43 12.01
CA LYS A 394 -51.85 59.29 12.52
C LYS A 394 -52.17 58.98 13.98
N VAL A 395 -52.29 60.01 14.81
CA VAL A 395 -52.80 59.89 16.18
C VAL A 395 -54.33 59.94 16.17
N GLU A 396 -54.99 59.03 16.91
CA GLU A 396 -56.44 58.93 17.02
C GLU A 396 -56.86 58.83 18.50
N GLY A 397 -58.01 59.40 18.86
CA GLY A 397 -58.54 59.43 20.24
C GLY A 397 -58.16 60.69 21.04
N ASP A 398 -58.51 60.71 22.33
CA ASP A 398 -58.51 61.88 23.24
C ASP A 398 -57.11 62.43 23.59
N VAL A 399 -56.09 61.89 22.92
CA VAL A 399 -54.66 62.21 23.05
C VAL A 399 -54.13 63.01 21.85
N SER A 400 -54.95 63.27 20.83
CA SER A 400 -54.54 63.91 19.58
C SER A 400 -54.09 65.38 19.70
N ASP A 401 -54.46 66.06 20.79
CA ASP A 401 -53.97 67.41 21.17
C ASP A 401 -52.75 67.37 22.10
N LYS A 402 -52.29 66.17 22.49
CA LYS A 402 -51.24 65.92 23.50
C LYS A 402 -50.07 65.09 22.97
N VAL A 403 -50.16 64.54 21.75
CA VAL A 403 -49.10 63.72 21.14
C VAL A 403 -48.80 64.23 19.74
N GLU A 404 -47.62 64.82 19.58
CA GLU A 404 -47.06 65.21 18.28
C GLU A 404 -46.15 64.07 17.77
N VAL A 405 -45.99 63.98 16.44
CA VAL A 405 -45.15 62.96 15.78
C VAL A 405 -44.27 63.66 14.74
N ASP A 406 -42.98 63.31 14.67
CA ASP A 406 -42.01 63.97 13.80
C ASP A 406 -42.20 63.66 12.30
N LYS A 407 -42.65 62.45 11.98
CA LYS A 407 -42.87 61.94 10.61
C LYS A 407 -44.34 61.54 10.43
N THR A 408 -45.02 62.14 9.46
CA THR A 408 -46.39 61.73 9.04
C THR A 408 -46.41 60.61 8.00
N LYS A 409 -45.26 60.36 7.34
CA LYS A 409 -45.02 59.22 6.45
C LYS A 409 -43.69 58.54 6.80
N LEU A 410 -43.63 57.22 6.61
CA LEU A 410 -42.46 56.38 6.83
C LEU A 410 -42.24 55.47 5.62
N PHE A 411 -40.98 55.30 5.19
CA PHE A 411 -40.59 54.43 4.07
C PHE A 411 -39.52 53.44 4.54
N VAL A 412 -39.92 52.20 4.83
CA VAL A 412 -39.02 51.17 5.38
C VAL A 412 -38.57 50.23 4.27
N LYS A 413 -37.27 50.20 3.95
CA LYS A 413 -36.71 49.35 2.88
C LYS A 413 -36.78 47.85 3.24
N PRO A 414 -36.66 46.92 2.26
CA PRO A 414 -36.59 45.49 2.54
C PRO A 414 -35.47 45.14 3.53
N ASP A 415 -35.78 44.28 4.49
CA ASP A 415 -34.89 43.79 5.57
C ASP A 415 -34.19 44.90 6.38
N SER A 416 -34.76 46.11 6.37
CA SER A 416 -34.28 47.30 7.11
C SER A 416 -35.24 47.69 8.24
N HIS A 417 -34.83 48.68 9.03
CA HIS A 417 -35.73 49.43 9.89
C HIS A 417 -35.64 50.93 9.58
N GLU A 418 -36.61 51.68 10.07
CA GLU A 418 -36.67 53.14 10.08
C GLU A 418 -37.40 53.56 11.37
N SER A 419 -37.01 54.68 11.98
CA SER A 419 -37.63 55.17 13.23
C SER A 419 -38.52 56.38 13.01
N PHE A 420 -39.44 56.63 13.95
CA PHE A 420 -40.15 57.90 14.11
C PHE A 420 -40.24 58.26 15.60
N LYS A 421 -40.22 59.54 15.91
CA LYS A 421 -40.32 60.07 17.28
C LYS A 421 -41.74 60.51 17.59
N ILE A 422 -42.20 60.16 18.79
CA ILE A 422 -43.42 60.69 19.39
C ILE A 422 -43.04 61.62 20.56
N THR A 423 -43.71 62.76 20.66
CA THR A 423 -43.52 63.72 21.76
C THR A 423 -44.85 63.95 22.45
N ILE A 424 -44.94 63.48 23.70
CA ILE A 424 -46.13 63.57 24.55
C ILE A 424 -46.02 64.82 25.43
N PHE A 425 -47.03 65.68 25.40
CA PHE A 425 -47.11 66.92 26.17
C PHE A 425 -48.14 66.83 27.29
N GLY A 426 -47.74 67.13 28.51
CA GLY A 426 -48.60 67.29 29.69
C GLY A 426 -49.39 68.60 29.70
N ARG A 427 -50.09 68.89 28.60
CA ARG A 427 -50.97 70.06 28.42
C ARG A 427 -52.44 69.64 28.65
N GLY A 428 -53.27 70.53 29.19
CA GLY A 428 -54.70 70.27 29.48
C GLY A 428 -55.01 70.06 30.96
N VAL A 429 -56.18 69.49 31.27
CA VAL A 429 -56.62 69.21 32.65
C VAL A 429 -56.15 67.83 33.15
N PRO A 430 -55.98 67.63 34.47
CA PRO A 430 -55.75 66.30 35.06
C PRO A 430 -56.88 65.33 34.70
N GLY A 431 -56.52 64.09 34.36
CA GLY A 431 -57.43 63.08 33.84
C GLY A 431 -56.70 61.97 33.08
N GLN A 432 -57.42 60.89 32.75
CA GLN A 432 -56.92 59.84 31.87
C GLN A 432 -57.40 60.08 30.44
N TYR A 433 -56.46 60.10 29.50
CA TYR A 433 -56.69 60.26 28.07
C TYR A 433 -56.27 58.97 27.36
N ASN A 434 -57.14 58.44 26.50
CA ASN A 434 -56.91 57.20 25.77
C ASN A 434 -56.89 57.45 24.26
N GLY A 435 -56.12 56.67 23.52
CA GLY A 435 -56.11 56.73 22.06
C GLY A 435 -55.21 55.68 21.44
N SER A 436 -54.78 55.91 20.20
CA SER A 436 -53.82 55.05 19.50
C SER A 436 -53.08 55.81 18.41
N ILE A 437 -51.82 55.46 18.17
CA ILE A 437 -51.13 55.79 16.91
C ILE A 437 -51.47 54.71 15.91
N LYS A 438 -52.18 55.07 14.84
CA LYS A 438 -52.42 54.19 13.69
C LYS A 438 -51.29 54.35 12.68
N LEU A 439 -50.65 53.24 12.34
CA LEU A 439 -49.84 53.08 11.13
C LEU A 439 -50.74 52.44 10.06
N PHE A 440 -50.77 52.99 8.85
CA PHE A 440 -51.62 52.45 7.78
C PHE A 440 -51.06 52.71 6.37
N GLY A 441 -51.24 51.75 5.47
CA GLY A 441 -50.66 51.79 4.13
C GLY A 441 -50.31 50.39 3.63
N THR A 442 -49.01 50.07 3.60
CA THR A 442 -48.54 48.72 3.22
C THR A 442 -48.97 47.64 4.22
N PHE A 443 -49.09 48.00 5.49
CA PHE A 443 -49.79 47.24 6.52
C PHE A 443 -50.48 48.20 7.50
N ASP A 444 -51.49 47.69 8.22
CA ASP A 444 -52.27 48.44 9.19
C ASP A 444 -52.04 47.88 10.60
N ASP A 445 -51.51 48.71 11.51
CA ASP A 445 -51.30 48.36 12.93
C ASP A 445 -51.63 49.58 13.84
N LYS A 446 -51.90 49.33 15.13
CA LYS A 446 -52.26 50.35 16.12
C LYS A 446 -51.50 50.18 17.42
N ILE A 447 -50.73 51.20 17.79
CA ILE A 447 -50.07 51.31 19.09
C ILE A 447 -51.02 52.06 20.05
N PRO A 448 -51.70 51.41 21.01
CA PRO A 448 -52.56 52.08 21.96
C PRO A 448 -51.76 53.00 22.91
N LEU A 449 -52.37 54.15 23.19
CA LEU A 449 -51.87 55.22 24.05
C LEU A 449 -52.78 55.37 25.28
N GLN A 450 -52.20 55.42 26.47
CA GLN A 450 -52.91 55.70 27.72
C GLN A 450 -52.10 56.69 28.55
N ILE A 451 -52.54 57.95 28.59
CA ILE A 451 -51.84 59.07 29.25
C ILE A 451 -52.65 59.52 30.46
N LEU A 452 -52.07 59.40 31.65
CA LEU A 452 -52.67 59.88 32.90
C LEU A 452 -52.01 61.19 33.34
N LEU A 453 -52.70 62.31 33.16
CA LEU A 453 -52.25 63.61 33.65
C LEU A 453 -52.66 63.81 35.11
N SER A 454 -51.71 64.15 35.97
CA SER A 454 -51.94 64.31 37.41
C SER A 454 -51.52 65.69 37.93
N SER A 455 -52.45 66.39 38.58
CA SER A 455 -52.16 67.46 39.53
C SER A 455 -51.67 66.83 40.85
N LYS A 456 -50.56 67.35 41.36
CA LYS A 456 -49.70 66.74 42.39
C LYS A 456 -50.40 66.22 43.66
N GLU A 457 -49.85 65.12 44.18
CA GLU A 457 -49.73 64.77 45.60
C GLU A 457 -51.01 64.44 46.41
N LYS A 458 -51.40 63.15 46.37
CA LYS A 458 -51.48 62.31 47.58
C LYS A 458 -51.51 60.80 47.26
N LEU A 459 -50.38 60.13 47.49
CA LEU A 459 -50.27 58.71 47.81
C LEU A 459 -49.25 58.59 48.95
N PRO A 460 -49.37 57.60 49.86
CA PRO A 460 -48.37 57.39 50.91
C PRO A 460 -47.02 57.03 50.27
N ILE A 461 -45.94 57.63 50.76
CA ILE A 461 -44.59 57.24 50.35
C ILE A 461 -44.26 55.93 51.06
N GLU A 462 -44.27 54.82 50.33
CA GLU A 462 -43.56 53.62 50.75
C GLU A 462 -42.08 53.99 50.88
N ALA A 463 -41.58 54.10 52.11
CA ALA A 463 -40.18 54.48 52.33
C ALA A 463 -39.21 53.43 51.78
N LEU A 464 -39.66 52.18 51.60
CA LEU A 464 -38.87 51.04 51.18
C LEU A 464 -39.57 50.26 50.07
N LEU A 465 -38.99 50.26 48.87
CA LEU A 465 -39.35 49.28 47.84
C LEU A 465 -38.65 47.95 48.13
N LEU A 466 -39.40 46.85 47.98
CA LEU A 466 -38.95 45.46 48.14
C LEU A 466 -39.30 44.68 46.87
N ASP A 467 -38.29 44.14 46.19
CA ASP A 467 -38.44 43.17 45.10
C ASP A 467 -37.76 41.84 45.43
N VAL A 468 -38.25 40.75 44.86
CA VAL A 468 -37.75 39.38 45.09
C VAL A 468 -37.73 38.61 43.78
N SER A 469 -36.52 38.31 43.29
CA SER A 469 -36.32 37.57 42.03
C SER A 469 -35.69 36.19 42.27
N PRO A 470 -36.13 35.12 41.59
CA PRO A 470 -35.62 33.78 41.81
C PRO A 470 -34.32 33.58 41.01
N VAL A 471 -33.21 33.25 41.68
CA VAL A 471 -31.93 32.96 41.01
C VAL A 471 -32.01 31.61 40.27
N THR A 472 -32.85 30.69 40.76
CA THR A 472 -33.12 29.39 40.13
C THR A 472 -34.63 29.14 40.07
N LEU A 473 -35.23 29.28 38.88
CA LEU A 473 -36.68 29.04 38.64
C LEU A 473 -37.13 27.59 38.88
N ARG A 474 -36.20 26.62 38.82
CA ARG A 474 -36.45 25.20 39.10
C ARG A 474 -35.45 24.69 40.14
N ILE A 475 -35.94 23.88 41.07
CA ILE A 475 -35.18 23.30 42.17
C ILE A 475 -35.54 21.82 42.38
N TYR A 476 -34.63 21.06 42.96
CA TYR A 476 -34.86 19.66 43.35
C TYR A 476 -35.15 19.55 44.86
N GLN A 477 -35.89 18.52 45.28
CA GLN A 477 -36.09 18.21 46.70
C GLN A 477 -34.73 18.07 47.43
N GLY A 478 -34.59 18.69 48.60
CA GLY A 478 -33.31 18.70 49.34
C GLY A 478 -32.22 19.66 48.81
N SER A 479 -32.42 20.34 47.69
CA SER A 479 -31.44 21.28 47.12
C SER A 479 -31.47 22.67 47.78
N LEU A 480 -30.56 23.55 47.37
CA LEU A 480 -30.51 24.95 47.83
C LEU A 480 -31.40 25.83 46.94
N LEU A 481 -32.52 26.29 47.48
CA LEU A 481 -33.30 27.39 46.93
C LEU A 481 -32.48 28.67 47.03
N LYS A 482 -32.25 29.35 45.90
CA LYS A 482 -31.60 30.67 45.84
C LYS A 482 -32.55 31.72 45.26
N PHE A 483 -32.68 32.84 45.97
CA PHE A 483 -33.41 34.01 45.50
C PHE A 483 -32.66 35.29 45.89
N LYS A 484 -32.83 36.33 45.08
CA LYS A 484 -32.32 37.68 45.31
C LYS A 484 -33.45 38.52 45.90
N VAL A 485 -33.11 39.33 46.89
CA VAL A 485 -34.00 40.33 47.51
C VAL A 485 -33.35 41.68 47.28
N ASP A 486 -34.09 42.61 46.67
CA ASP A 486 -33.65 43.96 46.37
C ASP A 486 -34.44 44.96 47.20
N LEU A 487 -33.74 45.67 48.07
CA LEU A 487 -34.27 46.75 48.90
C LEU A 487 -33.83 48.10 48.36
N ARG A 488 -34.76 49.06 48.27
CA ARG A 488 -34.44 50.45 47.93
C ARG A 488 -35.18 51.42 48.86
N ASN A 489 -34.41 52.10 49.69
CA ASN A 489 -34.89 53.21 50.51
C ASN A 489 -35.12 54.44 49.63
N LEU A 490 -36.29 55.07 49.77
CA LEU A 490 -36.69 56.29 49.06
C LEU A 490 -36.53 57.57 49.93
N LEU A 491 -36.16 57.42 51.21
CA LEU A 491 -35.80 58.52 52.11
C LEU A 491 -34.27 58.72 52.11
N THR A 492 -33.78 59.78 51.45
CA THR A 492 -32.38 59.85 51.00
C THR A 492 -31.32 60.03 52.08
N GLU A 493 -31.68 60.47 53.29
CA GLU A 493 -30.70 60.91 54.31
C GLU A 493 -30.69 60.10 55.61
N GLU A 494 -31.79 59.41 55.97
CA GLU A 494 -31.87 58.60 57.19
C GLU A 494 -31.48 57.12 56.96
N ARG A 495 -30.94 56.49 58.01
CA ARG A 495 -30.71 55.03 58.06
C ARG A 495 -31.71 54.41 59.04
N TYR A 496 -32.51 53.45 58.57
CA TYR A 496 -33.35 52.63 59.44
C TYR A 496 -33.09 51.14 59.24
N ASN A 497 -33.40 50.37 60.29
CA ASN A 497 -33.27 48.91 60.28
C ASN A 497 -34.52 48.28 59.67
N VAL A 498 -34.33 47.43 58.67
CA VAL A 498 -35.36 46.59 58.06
C VAL A 498 -35.21 45.18 58.59
N THR A 499 -36.29 44.60 59.11
CA THR A 499 -36.35 43.18 59.48
C THR A 499 -36.93 42.39 58.31
N LEU A 500 -36.13 41.51 57.71
CA LEU A 500 -36.57 40.60 56.64
C LEU A 500 -36.94 39.24 57.23
N SER A 501 -38.17 38.76 56.98
CA SER A 501 -38.61 37.40 57.32
C SER A 501 -39.00 36.65 56.03
N TYR A 502 -38.43 35.46 55.79
CA TYR A 502 -38.66 34.69 54.56
C TYR A 502 -39.44 33.40 54.81
N TYR A 503 -40.35 33.09 53.89
CA TYR A 503 -41.25 31.94 53.95
C TYR A 503 -41.31 31.23 52.60
N LEU A 504 -41.50 29.92 52.62
CA LEU A 504 -41.85 29.10 51.46
C LEU A 504 -43.28 28.59 51.65
N LYS A 505 -44.17 28.93 50.72
CA LYS A 505 -45.59 28.58 50.76
C LYS A 505 -45.98 27.61 49.65
N ASP A 506 -46.76 26.59 50.00
CA ASP A 506 -47.46 25.75 49.05
C ASP A 506 -48.87 26.31 48.78
N PRO A 507 -49.16 26.85 47.59
CA PRO A 507 -50.46 27.44 47.28
C PRO A 507 -51.60 26.40 47.19
N ARG A 508 -51.30 25.09 47.19
CA ARG A 508 -52.31 24.02 47.08
C ARG A 508 -52.74 23.46 48.44
N TYR A 509 -51.85 23.52 49.43
CA TYR A 509 -52.05 22.93 50.76
C TYR A 509 -51.98 23.96 51.91
N ASN A 510 -51.80 25.24 51.59
CA ASN A 510 -51.60 26.36 52.55
C ASN A 510 -50.45 26.15 53.55
N LEU A 511 -49.54 25.21 53.26
CA LEU A 511 -48.38 24.91 54.08
C LEU A 511 -47.38 26.07 53.99
N THR A 512 -47.07 26.71 55.12
CA THR A 512 -46.12 27.83 55.21
C THR A 512 -44.90 27.40 56.02
N THR A 513 -43.77 27.17 55.35
CA THR A 513 -42.49 26.88 55.99
C THR A 513 -41.70 28.18 56.21
N PHE A 514 -41.40 28.53 57.46
CA PHE A 514 -40.46 29.62 57.76
C PHE A 514 -39.03 29.20 57.40
N LEU A 515 -38.31 30.04 56.66
CA LEU A 515 -36.93 29.78 56.22
C LEU A 515 -35.89 30.47 57.12
N GLY A 516 -36.20 31.68 57.60
CA GLY A 516 -35.30 32.46 58.45
C GLY A 516 -35.69 33.94 58.55
N ARG A 517 -34.90 34.69 59.31
CA ARG A 517 -35.02 36.14 59.49
C ARG A 517 -33.63 36.79 59.57
N ASP A 518 -33.48 37.98 59.02
CA ASP A 518 -32.29 38.82 59.15
C ASP A 518 -32.70 40.28 59.42
N ASN A 519 -31.79 41.08 59.98
CA ASN A 519 -31.97 42.52 60.16
C ASN A 519 -30.88 43.28 59.39
N TYR A 520 -31.25 44.28 58.59
CA TYR A 520 -30.32 45.05 57.77
C TYR A 520 -30.53 46.58 57.89
N PRO A 521 -29.50 47.37 58.20
CA PRO A 521 -29.57 48.83 58.14
C PRO A 521 -29.47 49.31 56.67
N VAL A 522 -30.55 49.91 56.15
CA VAL A 522 -30.57 50.40 54.76
C VAL A 522 -30.39 51.92 54.75
N LYS A 523 -29.45 52.44 53.93
CA LYS A 523 -29.36 53.89 53.64
C LYS A 523 -29.99 54.25 52.29
N THR A 524 -29.66 53.53 51.22
CA THR A 524 -30.06 53.89 49.84
C THR A 524 -30.61 52.69 49.09
N SER A 525 -29.80 51.65 48.88
CA SER A 525 -30.23 50.39 48.28
C SER A 525 -29.35 49.24 48.75
N LEU A 526 -29.92 48.04 48.86
CA LEU A 526 -29.24 46.83 49.31
C LEU A 526 -29.77 45.61 48.55
N SER A 527 -28.90 44.96 47.78
CA SER A 527 -29.17 43.72 47.06
C SER A 527 -28.58 42.53 47.81
N ILE A 528 -29.40 41.52 48.11
CA ILE A 528 -29.02 40.37 48.95
C ILE A 528 -29.40 39.08 48.22
N ILE A 529 -28.47 38.13 48.07
CA ILE A 529 -28.81 36.77 47.64
C ILE A 529 -28.93 35.89 48.89
N LYS A 530 -30.07 35.24 49.07
CA LYS A 530 -30.33 34.30 50.16
C LYS A 530 -30.39 32.88 49.61
N SER A 531 -29.90 31.93 50.41
CA SER A 531 -29.86 30.51 50.09
C SER A 531 -30.35 29.67 51.25
N TYR A 532 -31.41 28.89 51.04
CA TYR A 532 -32.00 28.02 52.05
C TYR A 532 -32.10 26.58 51.53
N ARG A 533 -31.82 25.60 52.39
CA ARG A 533 -31.99 24.18 52.03
C ARG A 533 -33.47 23.82 52.11
N VAL A 534 -34.00 23.32 51.01
CA VAL A 534 -35.42 22.95 50.89
C VAL A 534 -35.66 21.58 51.54
N PRO A 535 -36.77 21.37 52.26
CA PRO A 535 -37.13 20.05 52.79
C PRO A 535 -37.18 18.97 51.70
N LYS A 536 -36.89 17.71 52.07
CA LYS A 536 -36.86 16.58 51.12
C LYS A 536 -38.27 16.03 50.80
N ASP A 537 -39.18 16.27 51.72
CA ASP A 537 -40.59 15.89 51.78
C ASP A 537 -41.52 16.87 51.04
N LEU A 538 -40.99 18.00 50.56
CA LEU A 538 -41.79 19.05 49.92
C LEU A 538 -42.46 18.54 48.61
N PRO A 539 -43.79 18.63 48.44
CA PRO A 539 -44.49 18.12 47.26
C PRO A 539 -44.06 18.79 45.96
N LEU A 540 -44.04 18.05 44.86
CA LEU A 540 -43.65 18.56 43.54
C LEU A 540 -44.60 19.66 43.00
N GLY A 541 -44.08 20.51 42.13
CA GLY A 541 -44.80 21.64 41.54
C GLY A 541 -44.45 22.99 42.16
N ASP A 542 -45.23 24.00 41.80
CA ASP A 542 -44.92 25.41 42.06
C ASP A 542 -45.14 25.81 43.53
N LYS A 543 -44.20 26.58 44.06
CA LYS A 543 -44.20 27.14 45.42
C LYS A 543 -43.97 28.64 45.35
N ILE A 544 -44.49 29.36 46.34
CA ILE A 544 -44.31 30.80 46.46
C ILE A 544 -43.25 31.07 47.53
N VAL A 545 -42.16 31.74 47.16
CA VAL A 545 -41.25 32.37 48.12
C VAL A 545 -41.84 33.72 48.47
N GLU A 546 -42.14 33.94 49.75
CA GLU A 546 -42.68 35.19 50.28
C GLU A 546 -41.65 35.82 51.23
N VAL A 547 -41.36 37.10 51.01
CA VAL A 547 -40.45 37.90 51.85
C VAL A 547 -41.24 39.06 52.43
N ARG A 548 -41.14 39.24 53.74
CA ARG A 548 -41.76 40.35 54.47
C ARG A 548 -40.67 41.25 55.02
N ALA A 549 -40.81 42.56 54.81
CA ALA A 549 -39.94 43.60 55.32
C ALA A 549 -40.70 44.45 56.34
N ASP A 550 -40.35 44.33 57.62
CA ASP A 550 -40.91 45.13 58.71
C ASP A 550 -39.99 46.32 59.01
N TYR A 551 -40.51 47.55 58.90
CA TYR A 551 -39.79 48.81 59.11
C TYR A 551 -40.76 49.95 59.48
N LEU A 552 -40.37 50.88 60.36
CA LEU A 552 -41.15 52.09 60.71
C LEU A 552 -42.63 51.82 61.08
N ASN A 553 -42.91 50.70 61.75
CA ASN A 553 -44.26 50.19 62.07
C ASN A 553 -45.17 49.85 60.86
N VAL A 554 -44.57 49.61 59.70
CA VAL A 554 -45.21 49.14 58.46
C VAL A 554 -44.57 47.81 58.02
N THR A 555 -45.35 46.95 57.37
CA THR A 555 -44.86 45.71 56.74
C THR A 555 -45.14 45.77 55.24
N THR A 556 -44.10 45.63 54.42
CA THR A 556 -44.21 45.42 52.96
C THR A 556 -43.93 43.94 52.66
N GLU A 557 -44.69 43.32 51.75
CA GLU A 557 -44.43 41.94 51.30
C GLU A 557 -44.19 41.85 49.79
N ALA A 558 -43.31 40.93 49.39
CA ALA A 558 -43.02 40.59 48.00
C ALA A 558 -42.98 39.07 47.81
N ARG A 559 -43.34 38.60 46.61
CA ARG A 559 -43.56 37.18 46.31
C ARG A 559 -42.98 36.79 44.95
N THR A 560 -42.35 35.63 44.88
CA THR A 560 -41.93 35.01 43.61
C THR A 560 -42.24 33.51 43.56
N VAL A 561 -42.33 32.94 42.37
CA VAL A 561 -42.68 31.53 42.14
C VAL A 561 -41.43 30.72 41.78
N VAL A 562 -41.31 29.52 42.35
CA VAL A 562 -40.25 28.55 42.04
C VAL A 562 -40.85 27.15 41.93
N THR A 563 -40.51 26.40 40.87
CA THR A 563 -41.05 25.04 40.62
C THR A 563 -40.15 23.96 41.21
N VAL A 564 -40.70 23.09 42.07
CA VAL A 564 -40.01 21.88 42.55
C VAL A 564 -40.19 20.74 41.54
N VAL A 565 -39.09 20.13 41.10
CA VAL A 565 -39.06 19.05 40.09
C VAL A 565 -38.19 17.86 40.53
N GLU A 566 -38.41 16.70 39.92
CA GLU A 566 -37.51 15.54 40.05
C GLU A 566 -36.34 15.59 39.05
N PRO A 567 -35.16 15.04 39.39
CA PRO A 567 -34.05 14.84 38.45
C PRO A 567 -34.37 13.82 37.35
N PHE A 568 -33.92 14.08 36.12
CA PHE A 568 -34.32 13.30 34.94
C PHE A 568 -33.97 11.80 34.99
N TYR A 569 -32.85 11.43 35.64
CA TYR A 569 -32.42 10.04 35.77
C TYR A 569 -33.33 9.18 36.68
N MET A 570 -34.21 9.82 37.46
CA MET A 570 -35.23 9.14 38.27
C MET A 570 -36.55 8.90 37.52
N TYR A 571 -36.76 9.56 36.36
CA TYR A 571 -37.98 9.41 35.58
C TYR A 571 -38.19 7.95 35.13
N LYS A 572 -39.47 7.55 35.02
CA LYS A 572 -39.88 6.23 34.55
C LYS A 572 -40.23 6.25 33.06
N LEU A 573 -39.38 5.64 32.24
CA LEU A 573 -39.72 5.22 30.88
C LEU A 573 -40.85 4.17 30.92
N PHE A 574 -41.84 4.34 30.04
CA PHE A 574 -42.98 3.43 29.86
C PHE A 574 -43.68 3.03 31.18
N GLY A 575 -43.71 3.95 32.17
CA GLY A 575 -44.28 3.75 33.50
C GLY A 575 -43.54 2.76 34.42
N LYS A 576 -42.61 1.95 33.90
CA LYS A 576 -42.00 0.80 34.59
C LYS A 576 -40.49 0.94 34.84
N VAL A 577 -39.71 1.40 33.86
CA VAL A 577 -38.24 1.36 33.90
C VAL A 577 -37.69 2.73 34.27
N ARG A 578 -36.87 2.83 35.33
CA ARG A 578 -36.17 4.09 35.65
C ARG A 578 -35.00 4.31 34.68
N VAL A 579 -34.79 5.54 34.22
CA VAL A 579 -33.70 5.89 33.28
C VAL A 579 -32.33 5.38 33.75
N TRP A 580 -32.04 5.42 35.06
CA TRP A 580 -30.75 4.94 35.58
C TRP A 580 -30.46 3.44 35.37
N TRP A 581 -31.49 2.59 35.15
CA TRP A 581 -31.26 1.18 34.80
C TRP A 581 -30.63 1.00 33.41
N LEU A 582 -30.86 1.93 32.49
CA LEU A 582 -30.23 1.89 31.16
C LEU A 582 -28.72 2.14 31.24
N PHE A 583 -28.27 3.04 32.14
CA PHE A 583 -26.84 3.27 32.36
C PHE A 583 -26.14 2.05 32.99
N VAL A 584 -26.82 1.30 33.86
CA VAL A 584 -26.28 0.05 34.43
C VAL A 584 -26.18 -1.05 33.36
N LEU A 585 -27.20 -1.19 32.51
CA LEU A 585 -27.18 -2.14 31.39
C LEU A 585 -26.06 -1.80 30.39
N PHE A 586 -25.89 -0.52 30.06
CA PHE A 586 -24.82 -0.02 29.19
C PHE A 586 -23.42 -0.28 29.76
N ALA A 587 -23.21 -0.06 31.06
CA ALA A 587 -21.95 -0.39 31.73
C ALA A 587 -21.63 -1.91 31.71
N LEU A 588 -22.65 -2.77 31.87
CA LEU A 588 -22.50 -4.22 31.73
C LEU A 588 -22.13 -4.63 30.30
N ILE A 589 -22.72 -4.00 29.28
CA ILE A 589 -22.37 -4.24 27.88
C ILE A 589 -20.91 -3.86 27.63
N ILE A 590 -20.48 -2.66 28.03
CA ILE A 590 -19.08 -2.20 27.91
C ILE A 590 -18.10 -3.19 28.55
N LEU A 591 -18.39 -3.62 29.78
CA LEU A 591 -17.54 -4.58 30.52
C LEU A 591 -17.42 -5.91 29.75
N LEU A 592 -18.52 -6.40 29.17
CA LEU A 592 -18.54 -7.64 28.39
C LEU A 592 -17.72 -7.50 27.10
N THR A 593 -17.86 -6.39 26.35
CA THR A 593 -17.09 -6.23 25.10
C THR A 593 -15.60 -6.04 25.36
N ILE A 594 -15.20 -5.29 26.40
CA ILE A 594 -13.81 -5.19 26.85
C ILE A 594 -13.24 -6.58 27.18
N LEU A 595 -14.01 -7.42 27.90
CA LEU A 595 -13.60 -8.78 28.23
C LEU A 595 -13.42 -9.66 26.97
N ILE A 596 -14.34 -9.56 25.99
CA ILE A 596 -14.24 -10.29 24.71
C ILE A 596 -12.99 -9.87 23.93
N ILE A 597 -12.67 -8.58 23.88
CA ILE A 597 -11.47 -8.06 23.21
C ILE A 597 -10.21 -8.53 23.91
N TYR A 598 -10.16 -8.45 25.25
CA TYR A 598 -9.04 -8.93 26.04
C TYR A 598 -8.77 -10.43 25.83
N VAL A 599 -9.83 -11.26 25.81
CA VAL A 599 -9.73 -12.69 25.53
C VAL A 599 -9.28 -12.96 24.09
N ARG A 600 -9.82 -12.25 23.09
CA ARG A 600 -9.37 -12.36 21.69
C ARG A 600 -7.89 -12.01 21.54
N LYS A 601 -7.46 -10.86 22.08
CA LYS A 601 -6.05 -10.43 22.14
C LYS A 601 -5.16 -11.52 22.77
N LYS A 602 -5.53 -12.06 23.93
CA LYS A 602 -4.77 -13.12 24.63
C LYS A 602 -4.73 -14.47 23.90
N ILE A 603 -5.59 -14.69 22.91
CA ILE A 603 -5.54 -15.85 21.99
C ILE A 603 -4.67 -15.53 20.77
N GLU A 604 -4.78 -14.33 20.21
CA GLU A 604 -3.99 -13.83 19.08
C GLU A 604 -2.48 -13.80 19.38
N GLU A 605 -2.11 -13.25 20.56
CA GLU A 605 -0.74 -13.18 21.09
C GLU A 605 -0.04 -14.55 21.18
N LYS A 606 -0.79 -15.65 21.23
CA LYS A 606 -0.27 -17.02 21.40
C LYS A 606 -0.12 -17.82 20.11
N LYS A 607 -0.60 -17.31 18.97
CA LYS A 607 -0.40 -17.95 17.66
C LYS A 607 1.06 -17.83 17.24
N ARG A 608 1.60 -18.86 16.58
CA ARG A 608 2.89 -18.80 15.87
C ARG A 608 2.72 -18.53 14.38
N TYR A 609 1.57 -18.89 13.82
CA TYR A 609 1.24 -18.71 12.40
C TYR A 609 0.10 -17.69 12.27
N HIS A 610 0.41 -16.47 11.81
CA HIS A 610 -0.55 -15.37 11.70
C HIS A 610 -1.23 -15.27 10.32
N LEU A 611 -0.85 -16.13 9.38
CA LEU A 611 -1.25 -16.07 7.97
C LEU A 611 -2.73 -16.39 7.76
N LYS A 612 -3.42 -15.59 6.94
CA LYS A 612 -4.79 -15.86 6.47
C LYS A 612 -4.76 -16.96 5.41
N VAL A 613 -5.25 -18.15 5.76
CA VAL A 613 -5.32 -19.32 4.86
C VAL A 613 -6.68 -19.40 4.17
N ALA A 614 -6.71 -19.39 2.84
CA ALA A 614 -7.89 -19.46 2.00
C ALA A 614 -8.36 -20.92 1.81
N TYR A 615 -8.85 -21.53 2.89
CA TYR A 615 -9.15 -22.97 2.99
C TYR A 615 -9.91 -23.61 1.81
N LYS A 616 -10.81 -22.87 1.12
CA LYS A 616 -11.55 -23.38 -0.06
C LYS A 616 -10.64 -23.69 -1.28
N THR A 617 -9.47 -23.05 -1.36
CA THR A 617 -8.50 -23.19 -2.47
C THR A 617 -7.40 -24.22 -2.20
N LEU A 618 -7.44 -24.87 -1.03
CA LEU A 618 -6.55 -25.99 -0.72
C LEU A 618 -7.14 -27.30 -1.26
N PRO A 619 -6.31 -28.34 -1.53
CA PRO A 619 -6.81 -29.67 -1.83
C PRO A 619 -7.81 -30.16 -0.77
N GLN A 620 -8.90 -30.77 -1.22
CA GLN A 620 -9.97 -31.31 -0.39
C GLN A 620 -10.00 -32.85 -0.50
N LYS A 621 -10.64 -33.53 0.44
CA LYS A 621 -10.81 -34.99 0.38
C LYS A 621 -11.61 -35.40 -0.87
N GLY A 622 -10.95 -36.05 -1.84
CA GLY A 622 -11.60 -36.52 -3.07
C GLY A 622 -10.64 -36.61 -4.27
N PRO A 623 -11.18 -36.68 -5.50
CA PRO A 623 -10.39 -36.47 -6.72
C PRO A 623 -9.67 -35.10 -6.72
N PRO A 624 -8.55 -34.94 -7.45
CA PRO A 624 -7.91 -35.92 -8.35
C PRO A 624 -6.67 -36.59 -7.69
N ARG A 625 -6.90 -37.59 -6.81
CA ARG A 625 -5.88 -38.24 -5.95
C ARG A 625 -5.33 -37.30 -4.84
N ASN A 626 -6.23 -36.62 -4.12
CA ASN A 626 -5.87 -35.80 -2.95
C ASN A 626 -5.64 -36.64 -1.68
N VAL A 627 -4.39 -36.75 -1.24
CA VAL A 627 -3.93 -37.59 -0.11
C VAL A 627 -3.71 -36.80 1.18
N TYR A 628 -3.86 -37.45 2.34
CA TYR A 628 -3.75 -36.81 3.66
C TYR A 628 -2.30 -36.79 4.17
N ILE A 629 -1.70 -35.59 4.19
CA ILE A 629 -0.30 -35.38 4.58
C ILE A 629 -0.12 -34.86 6.02
N GLY A 630 -1.18 -34.38 6.67
CA GLY A 630 -1.11 -33.83 8.02
C GLY A 630 -2.25 -32.87 8.36
N LYS A 631 -1.96 -31.82 9.12
CA LYS A 631 -2.93 -30.78 9.51
C LYS A 631 -2.41 -29.39 9.16
N ILE A 632 -3.32 -28.46 8.84
CA ILE A 632 -2.97 -27.04 8.73
C ILE A 632 -2.56 -26.54 10.11
N ALA A 633 -1.38 -25.94 10.21
CA ALA A 633 -0.70 -25.67 11.48
C ALA A 633 -1.55 -24.83 12.45
N GLU A 634 -1.48 -25.16 13.75
CA GLU A 634 -2.32 -24.59 14.82
C GLU A 634 -3.83 -24.71 14.63
N SER A 635 -4.29 -25.59 13.72
CA SER A 635 -5.69 -25.96 13.57
C SER A 635 -5.90 -27.47 13.67
N ASN A 636 -7.17 -27.87 13.83
CA ASN A 636 -7.57 -29.28 13.68
C ASN A 636 -7.97 -29.65 12.23
N LYS A 637 -7.88 -28.73 11.27
CA LYS A 637 -8.25 -28.99 9.88
C LYS A 637 -7.21 -29.90 9.20
N PRO A 638 -7.64 -30.93 8.44
CA PRO A 638 -6.73 -31.76 7.67
C PRO A 638 -6.03 -30.93 6.58
N ALA A 639 -4.80 -31.32 6.26
CA ALA A 639 -4.07 -30.86 5.09
C ALA A 639 -4.01 -32.02 4.08
N TYR A 640 -4.58 -31.79 2.90
CA TYR A 640 -4.47 -32.70 1.76
C TYR A 640 -3.46 -32.17 0.74
N PHE A 641 -3.00 -33.06 -0.13
CA PHE A 641 -2.04 -32.80 -1.21
C PHE A 641 -2.49 -33.56 -2.47
N ASP A 642 -2.53 -32.90 -3.62
CA ASP A 642 -2.80 -33.56 -4.91
C ASP A 642 -1.51 -34.25 -5.41
N LEU A 643 -1.50 -35.58 -5.43
CA LEU A 643 -0.32 -36.34 -5.90
C LEU A 643 0.09 -35.99 -7.32
N ASN A 644 -0.85 -35.63 -8.20
CA ASN A 644 -0.54 -35.28 -9.58
C ASN A 644 0.27 -33.98 -9.70
N LYS A 645 0.36 -33.14 -8.66
CA LYS A 645 1.28 -31.98 -8.65
C LYS A 645 2.76 -32.36 -8.53
N LEU A 646 3.09 -33.62 -8.18
CA LEU A 646 4.46 -34.12 -8.24
C LEU A 646 4.96 -34.36 -9.67
N THR A 647 4.08 -34.44 -10.70
CA THR A 647 4.54 -34.44 -12.11
C THR A 647 5.19 -33.11 -12.47
N THR A 648 4.74 -32.01 -11.87
CA THR A 648 5.41 -30.69 -11.88
C THR A 648 6.46 -30.53 -10.78
N HIS A 649 6.98 -31.65 -10.30
CA HIS A 649 8.12 -31.80 -9.39
C HIS A 649 7.93 -31.15 -7.99
N ALA A 650 8.79 -31.52 -7.04
CA ALA A 650 8.74 -31.02 -5.68
C ALA A 650 10.14 -30.88 -5.05
N ILE A 651 10.27 -29.93 -4.12
CA ILE A 651 11.50 -29.67 -3.39
C ILE A 651 11.24 -29.55 -1.89
N VAL A 652 12.08 -30.20 -1.07
CA VAL A 652 11.99 -30.19 0.40
C VAL A 652 13.31 -29.68 0.99
N ALA A 653 13.25 -28.50 1.61
CA ALA A 653 14.42 -27.77 2.10
C ALA A 653 14.40 -27.51 3.61
N GLY A 654 15.54 -27.15 4.21
CA GLY A 654 15.65 -26.71 5.61
C GLY A 654 16.75 -27.39 6.43
N SER A 655 16.99 -26.87 7.63
CA SER A 655 18.10 -27.33 8.47
C SER A 655 17.93 -28.78 8.95
N THR A 656 19.05 -29.43 9.23
CA THR A 656 19.12 -30.76 9.86
C THR A 656 18.29 -30.80 11.14
N GLY A 657 17.53 -31.88 11.34
CA GLY A 657 16.56 -32.00 12.45
C GLY A 657 15.28 -31.17 12.30
N GLY A 658 15.09 -30.38 11.24
CA GLY A 658 13.84 -29.65 10.96
C GLY A 658 12.66 -30.55 10.57
N GLY A 659 12.95 -31.76 10.07
CA GLY A 659 11.96 -32.75 9.64
C GLY A 659 11.87 -33.00 8.13
N LYS A 660 12.86 -32.54 7.33
CA LYS A 660 12.89 -32.69 5.86
C LYS A 660 12.57 -34.10 5.36
N THR A 661 13.38 -35.07 5.76
CA THR A 661 13.27 -36.45 5.29
C THR A 661 11.90 -37.00 5.68
N ILE A 662 11.43 -36.73 6.91
CA ILE A 662 10.09 -37.13 7.37
C ILE A 662 8.97 -36.54 6.51
N SER A 663 9.00 -35.27 6.10
CA SER A 663 7.95 -34.69 5.26
C SER A 663 8.02 -35.18 3.80
N ALA A 664 9.21 -35.37 3.24
CA ALA A 664 9.42 -36.04 1.95
C ALA A 664 8.91 -37.49 1.97
N GLN A 665 9.23 -38.22 3.03
CA GLN A 665 8.81 -39.60 3.26
C GLN A 665 7.29 -39.74 3.40
N VAL A 666 6.60 -38.80 4.06
CA VAL A 666 5.12 -38.79 4.14
C VAL A 666 4.49 -38.70 2.75
N LEU A 667 5.05 -37.90 1.83
CA LEU A 667 4.58 -37.87 0.44
C LEU A 667 4.80 -39.22 -0.26
N VAL A 668 5.97 -39.84 -0.08
CA VAL A 668 6.31 -41.14 -0.67
C VAL A 668 5.43 -42.27 -0.13
N GLU A 669 5.12 -42.30 1.17
CA GLU A 669 4.14 -43.26 1.73
C GLU A 669 2.76 -43.15 1.08
N GLU A 670 2.29 -41.92 0.84
CA GLU A 670 1.02 -41.71 0.14
C GLU A 670 1.12 -42.06 -1.35
N CYS A 671 2.26 -41.85 -2.01
CA CYS A 671 2.51 -42.31 -3.38
C CYS A 671 2.38 -43.84 -3.49
N LEU A 672 3.08 -44.58 -2.63
CA LEU A 672 3.04 -46.04 -2.59
C LEU A 672 1.63 -46.57 -2.29
N LYS A 673 0.91 -45.96 -1.33
CA LYS A 673 -0.51 -46.27 -1.04
C LYS A 673 -1.46 -46.01 -2.21
N ASN A 674 -1.06 -45.18 -3.18
CA ASN A 674 -1.84 -44.85 -4.37
C ASN A 674 -1.26 -45.48 -5.65
N ASN A 675 -0.49 -46.57 -5.52
CA ASN A 675 0.05 -47.36 -6.63
C ASN A 675 1.02 -46.60 -7.55
N VAL A 676 1.72 -45.60 -7.04
CA VAL A 676 2.83 -44.91 -7.72
C VAL A 676 4.12 -45.71 -7.46
N ALA A 677 4.93 -45.94 -8.48
CA ALA A 677 6.24 -46.58 -8.33
C ALA A 677 7.29 -45.56 -7.86
N VAL A 678 8.12 -45.91 -6.89
CA VAL A 678 9.10 -44.97 -6.31
C VAL A 678 10.52 -45.51 -6.40
N VAL A 679 11.44 -44.70 -6.93
CA VAL A 679 12.89 -44.95 -6.91
C VAL A 679 13.56 -43.88 -6.04
N VAL A 680 14.42 -44.30 -5.12
CA VAL A 680 15.14 -43.41 -4.19
C VAL A 680 16.64 -43.60 -4.31
N PHE A 681 17.38 -42.50 -4.44
CA PHE A 681 18.84 -42.47 -4.40
C PHE A 681 19.28 -41.87 -3.06
N ASP A 682 19.88 -42.70 -2.21
CA ASP A 682 20.04 -42.43 -0.77
C ASP A 682 21.51 -42.53 -0.31
N PRO A 683 22.18 -41.41 0.01
CA PRO A 683 23.56 -41.37 0.51
C PRO A 683 23.68 -41.64 2.02
N THR A 684 22.61 -42.10 2.68
CA THR A 684 22.54 -42.36 4.13
C THR A 684 22.03 -43.76 4.51
N ALA A 685 21.41 -44.44 3.54
CA ALA A 685 20.59 -45.64 3.69
C ALA A 685 19.36 -45.49 4.63
N GLN A 686 18.96 -44.28 5.04
CA GLN A 686 17.79 -44.04 5.90
C GLN A 686 16.47 -44.53 5.26
N TRP A 687 16.32 -44.46 3.94
CA TRP A 687 15.10 -44.85 3.23
C TRP A 687 14.91 -46.38 3.17
N SER A 688 15.93 -47.17 3.49
CA SER A 688 15.77 -48.62 3.70
C SER A 688 14.76 -48.96 4.82
N GLY A 689 14.48 -48.00 5.72
CA GLY A 689 13.46 -48.13 6.76
C GLY A 689 12.03 -48.35 6.26
N PHE A 690 11.71 -48.06 4.99
CA PHE A 690 10.39 -48.34 4.39
C PHE A 690 9.99 -49.82 4.47
N LEU A 691 10.97 -50.73 4.42
CA LEU A 691 10.75 -52.17 4.43
C LEU A 691 10.42 -52.72 5.84
N ARG A 692 10.19 -51.83 6.83
CA ARG A 692 9.79 -52.15 8.20
C ARG A 692 8.69 -51.21 8.69
N LYS A 693 7.75 -51.72 9.50
CA LYS A 693 6.76 -50.91 10.24
C LYS A 693 7.42 -49.98 11.27
N CYS A 694 6.77 -48.86 11.59
CA CYS A 694 7.20 -47.98 12.68
C CYS A 694 7.00 -48.67 14.05
N GLU A 695 8.10 -48.98 14.74
CA GLU A 695 8.08 -49.44 16.14
C GLU A 695 8.59 -48.37 17.14
N SER A 696 9.09 -47.23 16.65
CA SER A 696 9.66 -46.19 17.51
C SER A 696 8.56 -45.47 18.31
N GLU A 697 8.50 -45.69 19.63
CA GLU A 697 7.60 -44.95 20.54
C GLU A 697 7.75 -43.43 20.43
N SER A 698 8.93 -42.96 20.02
CA SER A 698 9.19 -41.53 19.75
C SER A 698 8.28 -40.95 18.66
N MET A 699 7.84 -41.77 17.70
CA MET A 699 6.92 -41.42 16.61
C MET A 699 5.49 -41.89 16.92
N LEU A 700 5.32 -43.11 17.46
CA LEU A 700 4.00 -43.66 17.80
C LEU A 700 3.22 -42.77 18.80
N LYS A 701 3.90 -42.06 19.71
CA LYS A 701 3.27 -41.07 20.60
C LYS A 701 2.61 -39.89 19.87
N HIS A 702 2.92 -39.65 18.60
CA HIS A 702 2.31 -38.59 17.78
C HIS A 702 1.06 -39.08 17.03
N TYR A 703 0.91 -40.39 16.80
CA TYR A 703 -0.18 -40.96 15.99
C TYR A 703 -1.59 -40.48 16.39
N PRO A 704 -1.99 -40.47 17.69
CA PRO A 704 -3.32 -40.03 18.08
C PRO A 704 -3.65 -38.58 17.72
N LYS A 705 -2.63 -37.69 17.60
CA LYS A 705 -2.83 -36.28 17.22
C LYS A 705 -3.31 -36.11 15.77
N PHE A 706 -3.09 -37.13 14.94
CA PHE A 706 -3.46 -37.17 13.52
C PHE A 706 -4.57 -38.18 13.20
N GLY A 707 -5.14 -38.84 14.22
CA GLY A 707 -6.19 -39.86 14.07
C GLY A 707 -5.68 -41.28 13.79
N LEU A 708 -4.36 -41.50 13.86
CA LEU A 708 -3.73 -42.80 13.62
C LEU A 708 -3.65 -43.65 14.91
N LYS A 709 -3.61 -44.98 14.74
CA LYS A 709 -3.47 -46.01 15.78
C LYS A 709 -2.16 -46.78 15.59
N LYS A 710 -1.65 -47.44 16.64
CA LYS A 710 -0.45 -48.29 16.53
C LYS A 710 -0.59 -49.44 15.51
N SER A 711 -1.83 -49.85 15.19
CA SER A 711 -2.16 -50.80 14.12
C SER A 711 -1.85 -50.31 12.71
N ASP A 712 -1.75 -48.99 12.52
CA ASP A 712 -1.66 -48.37 11.20
C ASP A 712 -0.20 -48.25 10.73
N ALA A 713 0.75 -48.55 11.62
CA ALA A 713 2.17 -48.68 11.31
C ALA A 713 2.41 -49.92 10.43
N ARG A 714 3.01 -49.72 9.25
CA ARG A 714 3.18 -50.74 8.22
C ARG A 714 4.53 -50.62 7.53
N ALA A 715 5.02 -51.75 7.02
CA ALA A 715 6.06 -51.75 6.00
C ALA A 715 5.44 -51.39 4.63
N PHE A 716 6.32 -51.13 3.67
CA PHE A 716 6.00 -50.99 2.26
C PHE A 716 6.83 -52.00 1.47
N ASP A 717 6.23 -52.58 0.44
CA ASP A 717 6.89 -53.55 -0.42
C ASP A 717 7.94 -52.83 -1.29
N GLY A 718 9.13 -53.41 -1.41
CA GLY A 718 10.26 -52.72 -2.01
C GLY A 718 11.56 -53.46 -1.81
N ASN A 719 12.69 -52.90 -2.26
CA ASN A 719 13.97 -53.58 -2.27
C ASN A 719 15.13 -52.58 -2.07
N VAL A 720 16.28 -53.06 -1.60
CA VAL A 720 17.49 -52.23 -1.39
C VAL A 720 18.66 -52.79 -2.20
N ARG A 721 19.35 -51.92 -2.94
CA ARG A 721 20.54 -52.25 -3.74
C ARG A 721 21.66 -51.26 -3.47
N GLN A 722 22.85 -51.76 -3.17
CA GLN A 722 24.06 -50.95 -2.99
C GLN A 722 24.77 -50.78 -4.33
N ILE A 723 24.95 -49.54 -4.76
CA ILE A 723 25.77 -49.21 -5.93
C ILE A 723 27.25 -49.24 -5.53
N GLN A 724 28.09 -49.73 -6.44
CA GLN A 724 29.55 -49.86 -6.23
C GLN A 724 30.40 -49.09 -7.26
N ASP A 725 29.90 -48.86 -8.47
CA ASP A 725 30.52 -47.99 -9.48
C ASP A 725 29.47 -46.98 -9.97
N ALA A 726 29.84 -45.69 -10.03
CA ALA A 726 28.94 -44.63 -10.49
C ALA A 726 28.47 -44.79 -11.95
N ARG A 727 29.18 -45.60 -12.74
CA ARG A 727 28.87 -45.90 -14.15
C ARG A 727 28.02 -47.15 -14.31
N GLU A 728 27.63 -47.82 -13.22
CA GLU A 728 26.69 -48.94 -13.23
C GLU A 728 25.41 -48.53 -13.98
N LYS A 729 25.10 -49.27 -15.04
CA LYS A 729 23.96 -49.00 -15.93
C LYS A 729 22.68 -49.57 -15.32
N ILE A 730 21.87 -48.68 -14.74
CA ILE A 730 20.59 -49.05 -14.12
C ILE A 730 19.45 -48.91 -15.12
N ASN A 731 18.87 -50.04 -15.54
CA ASN A 731 17.59 -50.06 -16.25
C ASN A 731 16.46 -49.70 -15.26
N LEU A 732 16.10 -48.42 -15.17
CA LEU A 732 15.09 -47.92 -14.23
C LEU A 732 13.70 -48.46 -14.54
N LYS A 733 13.39 -48.77 -15.81
CA LYS A 733 12.12 -49.37 -16.26
C LYS A 733 11.87 -50.74 -15.61
N LYS A 734 12.89 -51.58 -15.36
CA LYS A 734 12.81 -52.85 -14.58
C LYS A 734 12.48 -52.63 -13.09
N PHE A 735 12.76 -51.44 -12.54
CA PHE A 735 12.58 -51.10 -11.11
C PHE A 735 11.33 -50.27 -10.79
N PHE A 736 10.76 -49.54 -11.77
CA PHE A 736 9.54 -48.76 -11.61
C PHE A 736 8.27 -49.63 -11.53
N ARG A 737 8.13 -50.38 -10.43
CA ARG A 737 6.99 -51.27 -10.16
C ARG A 737 5.90 -50.53 -9.35
N PRO A 738 4.65 -50.45 -9.84
CA PRO A 738 3.57 -49.71 -9.17
C PRO A 738 3.37 -50.13 -7.70
N GLY A 739 3.36 -49.16 -6.79
CA GLY A 739 3.20 -49.40 -5.35
C GLY A 739 4.44 -49.91 -4.61
N GLU A 740 5.53 -50.24 -5.31
CA GLU A 740 6.80 -50.67 -4.72
C GLU A 740 7.82 -49.51 -4.59
N ILE A 741 8.73 -49.61 -3.63
CA ILE A 741 9.88 -48.69 -3.45
C ILE A 741 11.22 -49.39 -3.72
N GLN A 742 11.96 -48.94 -4.73
CA GLN A 742 13.36 -49.35 -4.95
C GLN A 742 14.29 -48.30 -4.34
N VAL A 743 15.05 -48.70 -3.32
CA VAL A 743 16.10 -47.87 -2.70
C VAL A 743 17.46 -48.27 -3.30
N PHE A 744 18.18 -47.29 -3.82
CA PHE A 744 19.57 -47.40 -4.22
C PHE A 744 20.45 -46.67 -3.20
N THR A 745 21.22 -47.44 -2.42
CA THR A 745 22.14 -46.86 -1.43
C THR A 745 23.47 -46.52 -2.10
N ILE A 746 23.83 -45.24 -1.98
CA ILE A 746 25.01 -44.62 -2.60
C ILE A 746 25.97 -44.04 -1.55
N ASP A 747 25.82 -44.47 -0.30
CA ASP A 747 26.66 -44.15 0.87
C ASP A 747 28.12 -44.62 0.74
N LYS A 748 28.42 -45.46 -0.26
CA LYS A 748 29.77 -45.94 -0.59
C LYS A 748 30.42 -45.23 -1.79
N LEU A 749 29.71 -44.31 -2.44
CA LEU A 749 30.27 -43.49 -3.53
C LEU A 749 30.79 -42.16 -2.97
N ASP A 750 31.95 -41.71 -3.45
CA ASP A 750 32.45 -40.36 -3.14
C ASP A 750 31.55 -39.27 -3.77
N PRO A 751 31.55 -38.02 -3.29
CA PRO A 751 30.66 -36.96 -3.80
C PRO A 751 30.75 -36.70 -5.32
N ARG A 752 31.91 -36.99 -5.95
CA ARG A 752 32.09 -36.92 -7.41
C ARG A 752 31.43 -38.09 -8.13
N ASP A 753 31.53 -39.28 -7.56
CA ASP A 753 30.94 -40.50 -8.10
C ASP A 753 29.42 -40.48 -7.93
N ILE A 754 28.91 -39.90 -6.83
CA ILE A 754 27.49 -39.55 -6.70
C ILE A 754 27.02 -38.63 -7.84
N ASP A 755 27.85 -37.69 -8.30
CA ASP A 755 27.51 -36.75 -9.38
C ASP A 755 27.49 -37.40 -10.76
N VAL A 756 28.49 -38.24 -11.05
CA VAL A 756 28.52 -39.12 -12.23
C VAL A 756 27.31 -40.07 -12.23
N PHE A 757 26.97 -40.63 -11.07
CA PHE A 757 25.87 -41.56 -10.90
C PHE A 757 24.50 -40.90 -11.10
N VAL A 758 24.25 -39.73 -10.47
CA VAL A 758 23.02 -38.95 -10.69
C VAL A 758 22.90 -38.58 -12.17
N THR A 759 23.99 -38.12 -12.79
CA THR A 759 24.06 -37.85 -14.24
C THR A 759 23.67 -39.08 -15.06
N ASN A 760 24.14 -40.27 -14.68
CA ASN A 760 23.81 -41.52 -15.36
C ASN A 760 22.34 -41.93 -15.18
N THR A 761 21.79 -41.84 -13.97
CA THR A 761 20.37 -42.19 -13.70
C THR A 761 19.40 -41.34 -14.53
N VAL A 762 19.68 -40.04 -14.71
CA VAL A 762 18.88 -39.19 -15.58
C VAL A 762 19.06 -39.56 -17.05
N ARG A 763 20.30 -39.86 -17.49
CA ARG A 763 20.61 -40.30 -18.86
C ARG A 763 19.83 -41.56 -19.25
N GLU A 764 19.78 -42.59 -18.39
CA GLU A 764 19.06 -43.84 -18.70
C GLU A 764 17.55 -43.61 -18.92
N VAL A 765 16.88 -42.73 -18.15
CA VAL A 765 15.45 -42.39 -18.39
C VAL A 765 15.21 -41.87 -19.81
N PHE A 766 16.14 -41.09 -20.36
CA PHE A 766 16.07 -40.61 -21.76
C PHE A 766 16.32 -41.72 -22.80
N HIS A 767 17.06 -42.78 -22.46
CA HIS A 767 17.28 -43.93 -23.35
C HIS A 767 16.15 -44.98 -23.28
N GLU A 768 15.45 -45.10 -22.16
CA GLU A 768 14.43 -46.15 -21.93
C GLU A 768 13.05 -45.90 -22.56
N HIS A 769 12.83 -44.71 -23.14
CA HIS A 769 11.61 -44.30 -23.85
C HIS A 769 10.33 -44.64 -23.06
N PHE A 770 10.04 -43.84 -22.02
CA PHE A 770 8.83 -43.99 -21.23
C PHE A 770 7.57 -43.54 -22.00
N ASP A 771 6.44 -44.15 -21.70
CA ASP A 771 5.15 -43.81 -22.30
C ASP A 771 4.64 -42.47 -21.75
N GLU A 772 3.96 -41.68 -22.57
CA GLU A 772 3.39 -40.41 -22.09
C GLU A 772 2.28 -40.62 -21.04
N ALA A 773 2.21 -39.71 -20.08
CA ALA A 773 1.23 -39.75 -19.00
C ALA A 773 1.01 -38.36 -18.37
N GLN A 774 -0.26 -37.99 -18.23
CA GLN A 774 -0.67 -36.75 -17.55
C GLN A 774 -0.72 -36.90 -16.02
N GLU A 775 -0.95 -38.12 -15.53
CA GLU A 775 -0.95 -38.45 -14.10
C GLU A 775 0.43 -38.94 -13.61
N LEU A 776 0.65 -38.82 -12.29
CA LEU A 776 1.82 -39.40 -11.64
C LEU A 776 1.75 -40.94 -11.69
N LYS A 777 2.69 -41.54 -12.43
CA LYS A 777 2.97 -42.99 -12.47
C LYS A 777 4.23 -43.34 -11.67
N TYR A 778 5.24 -42.47 -11.74
CA TYR A 778 6.60 -42.73 -11.29
C TYR A 778 7.12 -41.56 -10.45
N LEU A 779 7.93 -41.82 -9.43
CA LEU A 779 8.56 -40.78 -8.61
C LEU A 779 10.04 -41.11 -8.37
N MET A 780 10.93 -40.19 -8.77
CA MET A 780 12.37 -40.26 -8.48
C MET A 780 12.71 -39.33 -7.32
N VAL A 781 13.38 -39.86 -6.29
CA VAL A 781 13.76 -39.11 -5.09
C VAL A 781 15.28 -39.03 -4.98
N TYR A 782 15.82 -37.82 -4.89
CA TYR A 782 17.24 -37.56 -4.65
C TYR A 782 17.40 -36.91 -3.28
N ASP A 783 17.94 -37.64 -2.29
CA ASP A 783 18.15 -37.13 -0.93
C ASP A 783 19.54 -36.50 -0.73
N GLU A 784 19.61 -35.49 0.14
CA GLU A 784 20.77 -34.63 0.41
C GLU A 784 21.49 -34.14 -0.86
N VAL A 785 20.72 -33.78 -1.91
CA VAL A 785 21.18 -33.52 -3.29
C VAL A 785 22.14 -32.33 -3.44
N HIS A 786 22.29 -31.48 -2.42
CA HIS A 786 23.35 -30.45 -2.39
C HIS A 786 24.76 -31.03 -2.44
N ARG A 787 24.97 -32.31 -2.10
CA ARG A 787 26.26 -33.02 -2.24
C ARG A 787 26.87 -32.92 -3.64
N LEU A 788 26.05 -32.71 -4.67
CA LEU A 788 26.47 -32.48 -6.05
C LEU A 788 27.15 -31.12 -6.29
N LEU A 789 27.06 -30.15 -5.37
CA LEU A 789 27.72 -28.85 -5.55
C LEU A 789 29.25 -28.96 -5.39
N PRO A 790 30.05 -28.18 -6.14
CA PRO A 790 31.50 -28.13 -5.98
C PRO A 790 31.99 -27.87 -4.54
N ARG A 791 31.26 -27.05 -3.76
CA ARG A 791 31.58 -26.77 -2.35
C ARG A 791 31.42 -27.97 -1.40
N PHE A 792 30.77 -29.04 -1.86
CA PHE A 792 30.61 -30.32 -1.14
C PHE A 792 31.33 -31.49 -1.84
N GLY A 793 32.07 -31.23 -2.92
CA GLY A 793 32.98 -32.18 -3.58
C GLY A 793 32.58 -32.63 -4.99
N GLY A 794 31.33 -32.40 -5.42
CA GLY A 794 30.84 -32.74 -6.77
C GLY A 794 31.44 -31.88 -7.90
N SER A 795 31.03 -32.12 -9.15
CA SER A 795 31.32 -31.25 -10.30
C SER A 795 30.20 -30.25 -10.60
N GLY A 796 28.98 -30.50 -10.09
CA GLY A 796 27.77 -29.73 -10.37
C GLY A 796 27.05 -30.15 -11.65
N GLU A 797 27.47 -31.24 -12.30
CA GLU A 797 26.98 -31.64 -13.62
C GLU A 797 25.65 -32.41 -13.56
N GLY A 798 25.43 -33.18 -12.49
CA GLY A 798 24.16 -33.82 -12.17
C GLY A 798 23.06 -32.80 -11.89
N PHE A 799 23.38 -31.59 -11.42
CA PHE A 799 22.39 -30.50 -11.35
C PHE A 799 21.92 -30.02 -12.73
N ILE A 800 22.79 -30.06 -13.76
CA ILE A 800 22.41 -29.74 -15.14
C ILE A 800 21.50 -30.83 -15.71
N GLN A 801 21.74 -32.11 -15.37
CA GLN A 801 20.82 -33.19 -15.71
C GLN A 801 19.50 -33.12 -14.92
N ILE A 802 19.50 -32.77 -13.63
CA ILE A 802 18.29 -32.55 -12.85
C ILE A 802 17.47 -31.37 -13.42
N GLU A 803 18.11 -30.30 -13.89
CA GLU A 803 17.42 -29.20 -14.59
C GLU A 803 16.74 -29.68 -15.87
N ARG A 804 17.39 -30.56 -16.64
CA ARG A 804 16.84 -31.20 -17.83
C ARG A 804 15.69 -32.16 -17.48
N ALA A 805 15.85 -32.98 -16.45
CA ALA A 805 14.82 -33.88 -15.94
C ALA A 805 13.55 -33.10 -15.55
N CYS A 806 13.69 -32.03 -14.74
CA CYS A 806 12.57 -31.18 -14.33
C CYS A 806 11.88 -30.42 -15.48
N ARG A 807 12.47 -30.36 -16.69
CA ARG A 807 11.83 -29.80 -17.89
C ARG A 807 11.02 -30.84 -18.66
N GLU A 808 11.57 -32.06 -18.75
CA GLU A 808 11.11 -33.11 -19.66
C GLU A 808 10.24 -34.19 -18.99
N PHE A 809 10.62 -34.67 -17.79
CA PHE A 809 10.09 -35.89 -17.16
C PHE A 809 8.57 -35.85 -16.89
N ARG A 810 8.03 -34.64 -16.68
CA ARG A 810 6.60 -34.37 -16.51
C ARG A 810 5.70 -34.94 -17.61
N LYS A 811 6.19 -35.09 -18.86
CA LYS A 811 5.41 -35.65 -19.99
C LYS A 811 5.21 -37.17 -19.89
N TRP A 812 6.05 -37.86 -19.14
CA TRP A 812 6.04 -39.30 -18.92
C TRP A 812 5.39 -39.70 -17.59
N GLY A 813 4.74 -38.76 -16.89
CA GLY A 813 4.21 -38.98 -15.54
C GLY A 813 5.29 -39.28 -14.49
N ILE A 814 6.54 -38.90 -14.77
CA ILE A 814 7.69 -39.06 -13.88
C ILE A 814 7.86 -37.78 -13.05
N GLY A 815 7.52 -37.86 -11.77
CA GLY A 815 7.81 -36.81 -10.80
C GLY A 815 9.26 -36.87 -10.30
N VAL A 816 9.76 -35.74 -9.81
CA VAL A 816 11.09 -35.63 -9.19
C VAL A 816 10.93 -34.93 -7.84
N LEU A 817 11.46 -35.53 -6.78
CA LEU A 817 11.45 -35.03 -5.41
C LEU A 817 12.89 -34.78 -4.95
N LEU A 818 13.27 -33.51 -4.82
CA LEU A 818 14.60 -33.08 -4.43
C LEU A 818 14.62 -32.74 -2.93
N VAL A 819 15.49 -33.38 -2.14
CA VAL A 819 15.62 -33.10 -0.70
C VAL A 819 17.01 -32.52 -0.41
N SER A 820 17.09 -31.37 0.26
CA SER A 820 18.35 -30.65 0.48
C SER A 820 18.34 -29.79 1.74
N GLN A 821 19.51 -29.41 2.26
CA GLN A 821 19.59 -28.56 3.46
C GLN A 821 19.23 -27.09 3.18
N VAL A 822 19.68 -26.54 2.05
CA VAL A 822 19.50 -25.12 1.67
C VAL A 822 18.78 -25.04 0.33
N LEU A 823 17.88 -24.06 0.17
CA LEU A 823 17.10 -23.87 -1.06
C LEU A 823 17.75 -22.86 -2.01
N THR A 824 18.50 -21.87 -1.54
CA THR A 824 19.26 -20.93 -2.39
C THR A 824 20.21 -21.66 -3.36
N ASP A 825 20.81 -22.77 -2.93
CA ASP A 825 21.69 -23.69 -3.69
C ASP A 825 21.21 -24.06 -5.11
N PHE A 826 19.91 -24.19 -5.35
CA PHE A 826 19.38 -24.65 -6.63
C PHE A 826 19.35 -23.51 -7.67
N ALA A 827 19.74 -23.81 -8.91
CA ALA A 827 19.66 -22.85 -10.01
C ALA A 827 18.23 -22.31 -10.21
N SER A 828 18.10 -21.06 -10.68
CA SER A 828 16.79 -20.40 -10.86
C SER A 828 15.89 -21.14 -11.88
N GLN A 829 16.51 -21.83 -12.84
CA GLN A 829 15.84 -22.66 -13.84
C GLN A 829 15.17 -23.89 -13.20
N ILE A 830 15.84 -24.56 -12.26
CA ILE A 830 15.26 -25.68 -11.50
C ILE A 830 14.06 -25.19 -10.68
N LYS A 831 14.23 -24.06 -9.96
CA LYS A 831 13.15 -23.42 -9.20
C LYS A 831 11.97 -22.96 -10.05
N ALA A 832 12.19 -22.63 -11.33
CA ALA A 832 11.13 -22.22 -12.25
C ALA A 832 10.35 -23.40 -12.88
N ASN A 833 10.85 -24.64 -12.73
CA ASN A 833 10.21 -25.86 -13.21
C ASN A 833 9.60 -26.72 -12.08
N ILE A 834 9.90 -26.40 -10.81
CA ILE A 834 9.33 -27.05 -9.63
C ILE A 834 8.17 -26.22 -9.08
N ASN A 835 6.95 -26.75 -9.14
CA ASN A 835 5.75 -26.06 -8.64
C ASN A 835 5.49 -26.27 -7.14
N THR A 836 6.14 -27.24 -6.48
CA THR A 836 5.87 -27.54 -5.06
C THR A 836 7.10 -27.28 -4.20
N GLU A 837 7.03 -26.27 -3.33
CA GLU A 837 8.09 -25.91 -2.37
C GLU A 837 7.66 -26.24 -0.94
N ILE A 838 8.40 -27.12 -0.26
CA ILE A 838 8.22 -27.44 1.17
C ILE A 838 9.46 -26.99 1.93
N GLN A 839 9.39 -25.79 2.50
CA GLN A 839 10.45 -25.25 3.34
C GLN A 839 10.20 -25.63 4.81
N MET A 840 10.96 -26.58 5.32
CA MET A 840 11.09 -26.83 6.75
C MET A 840 11.96 -25.73 7.39
N ARG A 841 11.85 -25.56 8.72
CA ARG A 841 12.60 -24.54 9.47
C ARG A 841 14.10 -24.54 9.09
N THR A 842 14.56 -23.41 8.58
CA THR A 842 15.96 -23.18 8.20
C THR A 842 16.62 -22.14 9.11
N ARG A 843 17.95 -22.09 9.06
CA ARG A 843 18.81 -21.05 9.64
C ARG A 843 19.66 -20.33 8.58
N ASP A 844 19.56 -20.74 7.31
CA ASP A 844 20.33 -20.16 6.21
C ASP A 844 19.85 -18.74 5.91
N GLU A 845 20.75 -17.75 5.95
CA GLU A 845 20.39 -16.34 5.75
C GLU A 845 19.91 -16.05 4.33
N GLY A 846 20.39 -16.80 3.33
CA GLY A 846 19.94 -16.70 1.95
C GLY A 846 18.49 -17.14 1.79
N ASP A 847 18.12 -18.31 2.32
CA ASP A 847 16.75 -18.81 2.35
C ASP A 847 15.83 -17.86 3.14
N LEU A 848 16.28 -17.40 4.31
CA LEU A 848 15.51 -16.48 5.16
C LEU A 848 15.28 -15.12 4.48
N LYS A 849 16.31 -14.54 3.84
CA LYS A 849 16.19 -13.30 3.05
C LYS A 849 15.27 -13.50 1.84
N ARG A 850 15.44 -14.58 1.08
CA ARG A 850 14.56 -14.96 -0.04
C ARG A 850 13.09 -15.03 0.40
N ILE A 851 12.81 -15.64 1.54
CA ILE A 851 11.45 -15.81 2.07
C ILE A 851 10.88 -14.49 2.59
N ALA A 852 11.71 -13.66 3.23
CA ALA A 852 11.34 -12.31 3.62
C ALA A 852 10.93 -11.44 2.43
N THR A 853 11.65 -11.56 1.30
CA THR A 853 11.39 -10.80 0.07
C THR A 853 10.22 -11.38 -0.74
N LYS A 854 10.18 -12.69 -1.03
CA LYS A 854 9.13 -13.32 -1.87
C LYS A 854 7.78 -13.39 -1.15
N TYR A 855 7.76 -13.60 0.18
CA TYR A 855 6.53 -13.89 0.92
C TYR A 855 6.28 -12.99 2.15
N GLY A 856 7.19 -12.07 2.46
CA GLY A 856 7.02 -11.09 3.54
C GLY A 856 7.51 -11.54 4.93
N LYS A 857 7.73 -10.54 5.79
CA LYS A 857 8.30 -10.71 7.15
C LYS A 857 7.44 -11.58 8.08
N GLU A 858 6.13 -11.72 7.83
CA GLU A 858 5.25 -12.60 8.63
C GLU A 858 5.49 -14.09 8.37
N VAL A 859 5.68 -14.47 7.11
CA VAL A 859 5.98 -15.85 6.71
C VAL A 859 7.34 -16.25 7.26
N LEU A 860 8.33 -15.37 7.16
CA LEU A 860 9.65 -15.52 7.82
C LEU A 860 9.51 -15.79 9.33
N ARG A 861 8.81 -14.90 10.06
CA ARG A 861 8.59 -15.04 11.52
C ARG A 861 7.92 -16.37 11.86
N SER A 862 6.96 -16.80 11.05
CA SER A 862 6.25 -18.06 11.21
C SER A 862 7.15 -19.28 10.96
N LEU A 863 8.04 -19.21 9.96
CA LEU A 863 9.00 -20.27 9.63
C LEU A 863 10.07 -20.45 10.71
N VAL A 864 10.64 -19.35 11.23
CA VAL A 864 11.62 -19.38 12.33
C VAL A 864 11.00 -19.95 13.61
N LYS A 865 9.73 -19.60 13.89
CA LYS A 865 8.93 -20.16 15.01
C LYS A 865 8.41 -21.57 14.77
N ALA A 866 8.62 -22.17 13.58
CA ALA A 866 8.02 -23.46 13.24
C ALA A 866 8.56 -24.61 14.11
N THR A 867 7.66 -25.50 14.50
CA THR A 867 8.00 -26.76 15.20
C THR A 867 8.58 -27.80 14.25
N VAL A 868 9.42 -28.71 14.76
CA VAL A 868 9.90 -29.88 14.02
C VAL A 868 8.72 -30.65 13.43
N GLY A 869 8.82 -31.04 12.15
CA GLY A 869 7.72 -31.65 11.41
C GLY A 869 6.60 -30.68 10.98
N THR A 870 6.79 -29.37 11.16
CA THR A 870 5.97 -28.31 10.55
C THR A 870 6.79 -27.56 9.52
N GLY A 871 6.26 -27.47 8.30
CA GLY A 871 6.89 -26.77 7.18
C GLY A 871 5.96 -25.73 6.57
N MET A 872 6.56 -24.74 5.93
CA MET A 872 5.89 -23.86 4.98
C MET A 872 5.72 -24.64 3.67
N LEU A 873 4.49 -24.78 3.17
CA LEU A 873 4.19 -25.34 1.86
C LEU A 873 3.73 -24.21 0.94
N GLU A 874 4.30 -24.15 -0.26
CA GLU A 874 3.87 -23.28 -1.36
C GLU A 874 3.62 -24.14 -2.61
N ASN A 875 2.54 -23.83 -3.33
CA ASN A 875 2.30 -24.29 -4.68
C ASN A 875 1.40 -23.25 -5.38
N PRO A 876 1.71 -22.79 -6.61
CA PRO A 876 0.95 -21.73 -7.29
C PRO A 876 -0.55 -22.03 -7.45
N ALA A 877 -0.95 -23.31 -7.51
CA ALA A 877 -2.34 -23.71 -7.66
C ALA A 877 -3.18 -23.59 -6.36
N TRP A 878 -2.57 -23.36 -5.19
CA TRP A 878 -3.24 -23.37 -3.89
C TRP A 878 -3.07 -22.06 -3.14
N ASN A 879 -4.04 -21.68 -2.31
CA ASN A 879 -3.97 -20.50 -1.43
C ASN A 879 -3.62 -19.18 -2.17
N TYR A 880 -4.01 -19.07 -3.44
CA TYR A 880 -3.65 -17.98 -4.36
C TYR A 880 -2.12 -17.76 -4.50
N GLY A 881 -1.34 -18.85 -4.54
CA GLY A 881 0.13 -18.83 -4.62
C GLY A 881 0.82 -18.34 -3.34
N LYS A 882 0.09 -18.16 -2.24
CA LYS A 882 0.66 -17.73 -0.95
C LYS A 882 1.01 -18.95 -0.10
N PRO A 883 2.18 -19.00 0.54
CA PRO A 883 2.55 -20.14 1.37
C PRO A 883 1.62 -20.30 2.58
N TYR A 884 1.44 -21.54 3.03
CA TYR A 884 0.71 -21.90 4.25
C TYR A 884 1.45 -22.99 5.03
N PHE A 885 1.24 -23.05 6.36
CA PHE A 885 1.98 -24.00 7.19
C PHE A 885 1.22 -25.32 7.37
N VAL A 886 1.93 -26.42 7.13
CA VAL A 886 1.44 -27.80 7.34
C VAL A 886 2.28 -28.46 8.42
N THR A 887 1.63 -28.95 9.47
CA THR A 887 2.23 -29.91 10.40
C THR A 887 1.98 -31.31 9.82
N PHE A 888 3.04 -31.94 9.32
CA PHE A 888 2.98 -33.25 8.69
C PHE A 888 2.63 -34.34 9.71
N ARG A 889 1.92 -35.40 9.25
CA ARG A 889 1.66 -36.59 10.06
C ARG A 889 2.97 -37.35 10.34
N PRO A 890 3.07 -38.17 11.42
CA PRO A 890 4.15 -39.13 11.53
C PRO A 890 4.07 -40.18 10.40
N ILE A 891 5.23 -40.72 10.01
CA ILE A 891 5.33 -41.86 9.08
C ILE A 891 4.79 -43.15 9.71
N LEU A 892 4.43 -44.11 8.84
CA LEU A 892 3.95 -45.45 9.16
C LEU A 892 5.08 -46.50 9.20
N HIS A 893 6.19 -46.26 8.49
CA HIS A 893 7.38 -47.13 8.44
C HIS A 893 8.47 -46.76 9.47
N SER A 894 9.56 -47.53 9.52
CA SER A 894 10.68 -47.34 10.44
C SER A 894 11.48 -46.06 10.16
N VAL A 895 11.64 -45.19 11.17
CA VAL A 895 12.61 -44.07 11.14
C VAL A 895 14.08 -44.51 11.09
N HIS A 896 14.36 -45.78 11.40
CA HIS A 896 15.71 -46.35 11.43
C HIS A 896 16.01 -47.11 10.14
N ARG A 897 17.24 -46.93 9.61
CA ARG A 897 17.78 -47.77 8.53
C ARG A 897 17.86 -49.25 8.93
N LEU A 898 17.88 -50.12 7.93
CA LEU A 898 18.22 -51.55 8.12
C LEU A 898 19.65 -51.70 8.65
N THR A 899 19.94 -52.82 9.32
CA THR A 899 21.32 -53.08 9.77
C THR A 899 22.22 -53.43 8.58
N ASP A 900 23.52 -53.21 8.74
CA ASP A 900 24.50 -53.45 7.70
C ASP A 900 24.56 -54.95 7.30
N GLU A 901 24.21 -55.86 8.24
CA GLU A 901 23.99 -57.28 7.98
C GLU A 901 22.77 -57.56 7.09
N GLU A 902 21.67 -56.82 7.28
CA GLU A 902 20.47 -56.93 6.44
C GLU A 902 20.70 -56.33 5.06
N LEU A 903 21.38 -55.19 4.98
CA LEU A 903 21.82 -54.61 3.71
C LEU A 903 22.75 -55.58 2.96
N ALA A 904 23.67 -56.26 3.67
CA ALA A 904 24.49 -57.32 3.08
C ALA A 904 23.64 -58.51 2.58
N LYS A 905 22.59 -58.91 3.30
CA LYS A 905 21.62 -59.93 2.84
C LYS A 905 20.88 -59.48 1.58
N TYR A 906 20.27 -58.29 1.57
CA TYR A 906 19.59 -57.75 0.37
C TYR A 906 20.51 -57.77 -0.85
N ASN A 907 21.76 -57.29 -0.71
CA ASN A 907 22.73 -57.32 -1.80
C ASN A 907 23.12 -58.74 -2.23
N LYS A 908 23.41 -59.66 -1.30
CA LYS A 908 23.69 -61.08 -1.58
C LYS A 908 22.55 -61.73 -2.38
N TYR A 909 21.30 -61.56 -1.95
CA TYR A 909 20.16 -62.20 -2.62
C TYR A 909 19.85 -61.54 -3.97
N ASN A 910 19.94 -60.21 -4.08
CA ASN A 910 19.82 -59.53 -5.38
C ASN A 910 20.90 -59.99 -6.37
N GLN A 911 22.16 -60.12 -5.96
CA GLN A 911 23.23 -60.62 -6.83
C GLN A 911 22.97 -62.06 -7.32
N ILE A 912 22.50 -62.94 -6.43
CA ILE A 912 22.15 -64.32 -6.80
C ILE A 912 20.95 -64.36 -7.75
N ILE A 913 19.92 -63.55 -7.48
CA ILE A 913 18.70 -63.50 -8.31
C ILE A 913 18.99 -62.90 -9.68
N ASP A 914 19.82 -61.86 -9.78
CA ASP A 914 20.19 -61.26 -11.06
C ASP A 914 21.06 -62.18 -11.93
N ASP A 915 22.01 -62.92 -11.35
CA ASP A 915 22.80 -63.93 -12.09
C ASP A 915 21.90 -65.09 -12.55
N LEU A 916 20.92 -65.52 -11.73
CA LEU A 916 19.93 -66.50 -12.13
C LEU A 916 18.96 -65.96 -13.20
N GLU A 917 18.51 -64.71 -13.14
CA GLU A 917 17.68 -64.06 -14.19
C GLU A 917 18.44 -64.09 -15.53
N TYR A 918 19.71 -63.68 -15.53
CA TYR A 918 20.58 -63.71 -16.71
C TYR A 918 20.90 -65.14 -17.19
N GLN A 919 20.94 -66.14 -16.30
CA GLN A 919 21.05 -67.54 -16.69
C GLN A 919 19.75 -68.08 -17.31
N LEU A 920 18.57 -67.66 -16.85
CA LEU A 920 17.29 -68.03 -17.46
C LEU A 920 17.11 -67.35 -18.83
N GLU A 921 17.44 -66.07 -18.97
CA GLU A 921 17.51 -65.37 -20.26
C GLU A 921 18.40 -66.15 -21.25
N GLN A 922 19.61 -66.55 -20.84
CA GLN A 922 20.51 -67.38 -21.67
C GLN A 922 19.92 -68.78 -22.00
N LEU A 923 19.26 -69.46 -21.06
CA LEU A 923 18.65 -70.77 -21.33
C LEU A 923 17.50 -70.68 -22.34
N LYS A 924 16.72 -69.59 -22.26
CA LYS A 924 15.62 -69.25 -23.18
C LYS A 924 16.14 -68.98 -24.60
N ASP A 925 17.22 -68.21 -24.73
CA ASP A 925 17.94 -68.00 -25.99
C ASP A 925 18.53 -69.29 -26.60
N ASN A 926 18.77 -70.31 -25.77
CA ASN A 926 19.20 -71.64 -26.19
C ASN A 926 18.05 -72.62 -26.46
N GLY A 927 16.79 -72.18 -26.34
CA GLY A 927 15.59 -72.97 -26.66
C GLY A 927 15.13 -73.94 -25.57
N GLU A 928 15.60 -73.81 -24.33
CA GLU A 928 14.99 -74.51 -23.19
C GLU A 928 13.76 -73.76 -22.67
N ASP A 929 12.68 -74.47 -22.38
CA ASP A 929 11.53 -73.88 -21.67
C ASP A 929 11.89 -73.66 -20.20
N VAL A 930 11.86 -72.40 -19.78
CA VAL A 930 12.22 -71.91 -18.44
C VAL A 930 11.02 -71.33 -17.66
N PHE A 931 9.79 -71.41 -18.17
CA PHE A 931 8.64 -70.70 -17.60
C PHE A 931 8.42 -70.98 -16.10
N ASP A 932 8.47 -72.24 -15.68
CA ASP A 932 8.34 -72.62 -14.26
C ASP A 932 9.46 -72.03 -13.39
N LEU A 933 10.68 -71.95 -13.93
CA LEU A 933 11.86 -71.41 -13.26
C LEU A 933 11.80 -69.88 -13.17
N GLU A 934 11.25 -69.20 -14.20
CA GLU A 934 10.96 -67.76 -14.16
C GLU A 934 9.91 -67.42 -13.09
N LEU A 935 8.89 -68.27 -12.95
CA LEU A 935 7.85 -68.13 -11.92
C LEU A 935 8.41 -68.35 -10.50
N GLU A 936 9.24 -69.37 -10.29
CA GLU A 936 9.88 -69.62 -8.99
C GLU A 936 10.92 -68.54 -8.64
N LEU A 937 11.73 -68.09 -9.60
CA LEU A 937 12.66 -66.97 -9.41
C LEU A 937 11.92 -65.66 -9.04
N LYS A 938 10.76 -65.42 -9.67
CA LYS A 938 9.89 -64.29 -9.32
C LYS A 938 9.35 -64.41 -7.89
N LEU A 939 8.93 -65.60 -7.45
CA LEU A 939 8.53 -65.84 -6.05
C LEU A 939 9.69 -65.58 -5.09
N ALA A 940 10.91 -66.01 -5.41
CA ALA A 940 12.10 -65.72 -4.62
C ALA A 940 12.38 -64.20 -4.52
N LEU A 941 12.29 -63.47 -5.64
CA LEU A 941 12.43 -62.01 -5.68
C LEU A 941 11.36 -61.31 -4.84
N ASP A 942 10.10 -61.73 -4.94
CA ASP A 942 9.01 -61.17 -4.12
C ASP A 942 9.19 -61.50 -2.63
N LYS A 943 9.88 -62.61 -2.28
CA LYS A 943 10.30 -62.86 -0.89
C LYS A 943 11.46 -61.98 -0.44
N VAL A 944 12.43 -61.67 -1.30
CA VAL A 944 13.47 -60.66 -1.01
C VAL A 944 12.81 -59.32 -0.69
N LYS A 945 11.84 -58.86 -1.50
CA LYS A 945 11.14 -57.60 -1.25
C LYS A 945 10.44 -57.54 0.10
N SER A 946 9.83 -58.65 0.51
CA SER A 946 9.17 -58.78 1.82
C SER A 946 10.14 -58.91 3.01
N GLY A 947 11.46 -58.87 2.78
CA GLY A 947 12.49 -59.09 3.79
C GLY A 947 12.56 -60.51 4.35
N ASN A 948 11.81 -61.46 3.77
CA ASN A 948 11.68 -62.82 4.29
C ASN A 948 12.77 -63.75 3.74
N PHE A 949 14.02 -63.46 4.10
CA PHE A 949 15.22 -64.16 3.61
C PHE A 949 15.16 -65.68 3.78
N ASN A 950 14.58 -66.19 4.88
CA ASN A 950 14.46 -67.63 5.11
C ASN A 950 13.65 -68.34 4.00
N MET A 951 12.62 -67.68 3.45
CA MET A 951 11.88 -68.21 2.30
C MET A 951 12.66 -68.06 0.99
N VAL A 952 13.50 -67.03 0.87
CA VAL A 952 14.39 -66.84 -0.30
C VAL A 952 15.40 -67.97 -0.38
N ASP A 953 16.02 -68.36 0.74
CA ASP A 953 16.95 -69.51 0.76
C ASP A 953 16.23 -70.80 0.29
N ILE A 954 15.02 -71.09 0.76
CA ILE A 954 14.23 -72.29 0.36
C ILE A 954 13.95 -72.32 -1.16
N TYR A 955 13.53 -71.20 -1.76
CA TYR A 955 13.33 -71.13 -3.22
C TYR A 955 14.67 -71.28 -3.96
N LEU A 956 15.76 -70.67 -3.48
CA LEU A 956 17.07 -70.77 -4.11
C LEU A 956 17.72 -72.17 -3.97
N GLU A 957 17.40 -72.92 -2.91
CA GLU A 957 17.81 -74.32 -2.74
C GLU A 957 17.11 -75.25 -3.74
N THR A 958 15.89 -74.92 -4.18
CA THR A 958 15.12 -75.67 -5.17
C THR A 958 15.49 -75.28 -6.60
N LEU A 959 15.60 -73.97 -6.85
CA LEU A 959 15.83 -73.39 -8.18
C LEU A 959 17.24 -73.65 -8.73
N LYS A 960 18.29 -73.51 -7.90
CA LYS A 960 19.69 -73.64 -8.37
C LYS A 960 20.01 -75.03 -8.94
N PRO A 961 19.66 -76.17 -8.30
CA PRO A 961 19.90 -77.50 -8.86
C PRO A 961 19.19 -77.73 -10.20
N GLU A 962 17.97 -77.21 -10.38
CA GLU A 962 17.23 -77.36 -11.64
C GLU A 962 17.83 -76.49 -12.76
N VAL A 963 18.26 -75.26 -12.48
CA VAL A 963 19.00 -74.42 -13.43
C VAL A 963 20.32 -75.09 -13.85
N GLU A 964 21.11 -75.59 -12.89
CA GLU A 964 22.32 -76.38 -13.18
C GLU A 964 22.04 -77.61 -14.06
N LYS A 965 20.91 -78.28 -13.82
CA LYS A 965 20.48 -79.49 -14.56
C LYS A 965 20.08 -79.17 -16.01
N ARG A 966 19.46 -78.01 -16.27
CA ARG A 966 19.23 -77.51 -17.65
C ARG A 966 20.55 -77.22 -18.37
N TRP A 967 21.51 -76.55 -17.71
CA TRP A 967 22.84 -76.31 -18.28
C TRP A 967 23.61 -77.60 -18.59
N LYS A 968 23.58 -78.57 -17.67
CA LYS A 968 24.17 -79.91 -17.87
C LYS A 968 23.53 -80.66 -19.05
N LYS A 969 22.21 -80.57 -19.22
CA LYS A 969 21.46 -81.13 -20.38
C LYS A 969 21.89 -80.50 -21.72
N LEU A 970 22.16 -79.20 -21.74
CA LEU A 970 22.65 -78.49 -22.93
C LEU A 970 24.15 -78.70 -23.22
N GLY A 971 24.92 -79.30 -22.30
CA GLY A 971 26.37 -79.45 -22.41
C GLY A 971 27.17 -78.13 -22.39
N LYS A 972 26.51 -77.02 -22.02
CA LYS A 972 27.09 -75.67 -21.98
C LYS A 972 27.28 -75.22 -20.52
N LYS A 973 28.15 -74.23 -20.31
CA LYS A 973 28.24 -73.50 -19.03
C LYS A 973 27.53 -72.15 -19.15
N PRO A 974 26.87 -71.66 -18.10
CA PRO A 974 26.38 -70.29 -18.06
C PRO A 974 27.53 -69.29 -18.20
N LYS A 975 27.27 -68.14 -18.82
CA LYS A 975 28.05 -66.92 -18.60
C LYS A 975 27.58 -66.29 -17.30
N HIS A 976 28.51 -65.88 -16.44
CA HIS A 976 28.19 -65.04 -15.29
C HIS A 976 27.74 -63.65 -15.74
N ARG A 977 26.89 -63.02 -14.92
CA ARG A 977 26.47 -61.63 -15.14
C ARG A 977 27.58 -60.67 -14.72
N GLU A 978 28.23 -60.06 -15.70
CA GLU A 978 29.08 -58.88 -15.49
C GLU A 978 28.22 -57.61 -15.35
N ILE A 979 28.68 -56.62 -14.60
CA ILE A 979 27.97 -55.35 -14.43
C ILE A 979 28.21 -54.49 -15.68
N GLU A 980 27.16 -54.14 -16.42
CA GLU A 980 27.27 -53.19 -17.53
C GLU A 980 27.68 -51.81 -17.00
N LEU A 981 28.84 -51.33 -17.45
CA LEU A 981 29.37 -50.00 -17.14
C LEU A 981 29.27 -49.08 -18.36
N VAL A 982 28.83 -47.85 -18.13
CA VAL A 982 28.73 -46.81 -19.16
C VAL A 982 30.10 -46.17 -19.44
N ASP A 983 30.43 -45.93 -20.72
CA ASP A 983 31.63 -45.15 -21.09
C ASP A 983 31.49 -43.70 -20.58
N LEU A 984 32.49 -43.22 -19.84
CA LEU A 984 32.63 -41.84 -19.38
C LEU A 984 32.44 -40.82 -20.51
N ARG A 985 32.81 -41.16 -21.75
CA ARG A 985 32.61 -40.32 -22.93
C ARG A 985 31.12 -40.12 -23.27
N GLU A 986 30.26 -41.10 -23.03
CA GLU A 986 28.81 -40.94 -23.21
C GLU A 986 28.19 -40.08 -22.12
N ILE A 987 28.63 -40.25 -20.87
CA ILE A 987 28.21 -39.42 -19.74
C ILE A 987 28.58 -37.95 -20.02
N GLN A 988 29.82 -37.69 -20.45
CA GLN A 988 30.28 -36.35 -20.84
C GLN A 988 29.48 -35.77 -22.02
N ARG A 989 29.22 -36.56 -23.08
CA ARG A 989 28.36 -36.13 -24.21
C ARG A 989 26.95 -35.75 -23.76
N ALA A 990 26.36 -36.51 -22.84
CA ALA A 990 25.03 -36.21 -22.30
C ALA A 990 25.01 -34.91 -21.48
N VAL A 991 26.07 -34.61 -20.70
CA VAL A 991 26.23 -33.33 -19.98
C VAL A 991 26.42 -32.17 -20.97
N GLU A 992 27.23 -32.36 -22.01
CA GLU A 992 27.46 -31.33 -23.04
C GLU A 992 26.20 -31.04 -23.86
N GLN A 993 25.40 -32.07 -24.18
CA GLN A 993 24.07 -31.91 -24.77
C GLN A 993 23.14 -31.12 -23.84
N ALA A 994 23.10 -31.45 -22.55
CA ALA A 994 22.27 -30.73 -21.58
C ALA A 994 22.67 -29.25 -21.45
N ARG A 995 23.98 -28.93 -21.48
CA ARG A 995 24.49 -27.54 -21.57
C ARG A 995 24.02 -26.84 -22.84
N LYS A 996 24.15 -27.46 -24.01
CA LYS A 996 23.71 -26.90 -25.31
C LYS A 996 22.19 -26.69 -25.38
N GLU A 997 21.39 -27.59 -24.81
CA GLU A 997 19.94 -27.40 -24.67
C GLU A 997 19.59 -26.25 -23.72
N ARG A 998 20.33 -26.11 -22.61
CA ARG A 998 20.17 -25.02 -21.64
C ARG A 998 20.48 -23.66 -22.25
N GLU A 999 21.56 -23.53 -23.01
CA GLU A 999 21.90 -22.30 -23.73
C GLU A 999 20.82 -21.90 -24.75
N LYS A 1000 20.28 -22.87 -25.51
CA LYS A 1000 19.15 -22.62 -26.43
C LYS A 1000 17.90 -22.14 -25.67
N TYR A 1001 17.57 -22.79 -24.56
CA TYR A 1001 16.44 -22.39 -23.70
C TYR A 1001 16.61 -20.99 -23.09
N LEU A 1002 17.82 -20.64 -22.65
CA LEU A 1002 18.10 -19.30 -22.12
C LEU A 1002 17.98 -18.22 -23.19
N LYS A 1003 18.53 -18.43 -24.39
CA LYS A 1003 18.38 -17.51 -25.53
C LYS A 1003 16.91 -17.37 -25.95
N GLN A 1004 16.15 -18.46 -26.01
CA GLN A 1004 14.71 -18.43 -26.23
C GLN A 1004 13.98 -17.64 -25.13
N LYS A 1005 14.34 -17.82 -23.85
CA LYS A 1005 13.72 -17.06 -22.75
C LYS A 1005 14.10 -15.59 -22.72
N GLN A 1006 15.27 -15.19 -23.22
CA GLN A 1006 15.62 -13.78 -23.40
C GLN A 1006 14.75 -13.13 -24.48
N GLY A 1007 14.70 -13.72 -25.69
CA GLY A 1007 13.79 -13.25 -26.75
C GLY A 1007 12.30 -13.28 -26.34
N THR A 1008 11.88 -14.30 -25.56
CA THR A 1008 10.51 -14.37 -25.02
C THR A 1008 10.29 -13.36 -23.88
N ALA A 1009 11.33 -12.92 -23.16
CA ALA A 1009 11.21 -11.86 -22.16
C ALA A 1009 11.13 -10.47 -22.81
N GLU A 1010 11.89 -10.23 -23.89
CA GLU A 1010 11.76 -9.05 -24.75
C GLU A 1010 10.36 -9.00 -25.39
N THR A 1011 9.88 -10.12 -25.93
CA THR A 1011 8.51 -10.27 -26.48
C THR A 1011 7.42 -10.17 -25.40
N LYS A 1012 7.70 -10.57 -24.16
CA LYS A 1012 6.75 -10.44 -23.04
C LYS A 1012 6.73 -9.05 -22.43
N ALA A 1013 7.86 -8.32 -22.42
CA ALA A 1013 7.85 -6.91 -22.07
C ALA A 1013 6.94 -6.15 -23.05
N THR A 1014 7.05 -6.39 -24.35
CA THR A 1014 6.11 -5.83 -25.35
C THR A 1014 4.67 -6.32 -25.18
N ALA A 1015 4.44 -7.57 -24.74
CA ALA A 1015 3.08 -8.09 -24.54
C ALA A 1015 2.41 -7.72 -23.19
N GLU A 1016 3.17 -7.38 -22.15
CA GLU A 1016 2.63 -6.84 -20.89
C GLU A 1016 2.39 -5.33 -21.01
N VAL A 1017 3.24 -4.62 -21.77
CA VAL A 1017 2.98 -3.26 -22.27
C VAL A 1017 1.65 -3.18 -23.04
N ALA A 1018 1.32 -4.18 -23.85
CA ALA A 1018 0.07 -4.26 -24.62
C ALA A 1018 -1.22 -4.45 -23.77
N LYS A 1019 -1.16 -4.27 -22.45
CA LYS A 1019 -2.35 -4.15 -21.56
C LYS A 1019 -2.57 -2.75 -20.98
N GLN A 1020 -1.63 -1.83 -21.16
CA GLN A 1020 -1.83 -0.40 -20.90
C GLN A 1020 -2.32 0.28 -22.19
N SER A 1021 -2.87 1.50 -22.09
CA SER A 1021 -3.05 2.34 -23.28
C SER A 1021 -1.67 2.64 -23.87
N LYS A 1022 -1.49 2.66 -25.20
CA LYS A 1022 -0.17 2.98 -25.77
C LYS A 1022 0.26 4.42 -25.45
N PHE A 1023 -0.68 5.26 -25.01
CA PHE A 1023 -0.42 6.60 -24.51
C PHE A 1023 0.15 6.65 -23.08
N GLU A 1024 -0.04 5.58 -22.28
CA GLU A 1024 0.45 5.42 -20.90
C GLU A 1024 1.81 4.70 -20.85
N VAL A 1025 2.36 4.31 -22.00
CA VAL A 1025 3.65 3.61 -22.09
C VAL A 1025 4.78 4.63 -22.00
N VAL A 1026 5.56 4.53 -20.93
CA VAL A 1026 6.76 5.33 -20.70
C VAL A 1026 7.99 4.56 -21.19
N TYR A 1027 8.65 5.11 -22.21
CA TYR A 1027 9.90 4.61 -22.79
C TYR A 1027 11.11 5.11 -21.99
N SER A 1028 12.21 4.34 -21.95
CA SER A 1028 13.39 4.76 -21.18
C SER A 1028 14.09 5.97 -21.81
N GLY A 1029 14.80 6.78 -21.03
CA GLY A 1029 15.37 8.07 -21.48
C GLY A 1029 16.37 8.01 -22.65
N ASN A 1030 16.89 6.84 -23.00
CA ASN A 1030 17.69 6.61 -24.23
C ASN A 1030 16.83 6.34 -25.49
N GLN A 1031 15.51 6.24 -25.32
CA GLN A 1031 14.49 6.09 -26.37
C GLN A 1031 13.49 7.25 -26.38
N ALA A 1032 13.54 8.18 -25.42
CA ALA A 1032 12.72 9.39 -25.41
C ALA A 1032 12.99 10.28 -26.65
N ILE A 1033 12.00 11.05 -27.10
CA ILE A 1033 12.25 12.11 -28.07
C ILE A 1033 12.70 13.37 -27.33
N SER A 1034 13.88 13.86 -27.70
CA SER A 1034 14.42 15.14 -27.19
C SER A 1034 14.29 16.22 -28.25
N PHE A 1035 13.88 17.41 -27.81
CA PHE A 1035 13.75 18.60 -28.65
C PHE A 1035 14.89 19.59 -28.36
N ASP A 1036 15.20 20.45 -29.32
CA ASP A 1036 16.33 21.40 -29.27
C ASP A 1036 16.27 22.38 -28.09
N ASN A 1037 15.09 22.57 -27.47
CA ASN A 1037 14.88 23.41 -26.29
C ASN A 1037 15.05 22.65 -24.96
N GLY A 1038 15.54 21.40 -25.00
CA GLY A 1038 15.77 20.56 -23.81
C GLY A 1038 14.53 19.83 -23.29
N LEU A 1039 13.33 20.09 -23.83
CA LEU A 1039 12.15 19.29 -23.51
C LEU A 1039 12.33 17.86 -24.04
N THR A 1040 11.88 16.87 -23.27
CA THR A 1040 11.87 15.47 -23.67
C THR A 1040 10.52 14.85 -23.39
N ALA A 1041 9.98 14.07 -24.35
CA ALA A 1041 8.79 13.25 -24.11
C ALA A 1041 9.19 11.77 -24.06
N MET A 1042 8.80 11.11 -22.97
CA MET A 1042 9.01 9.68 -22.73
C MET A 1042 7.73 8.86 -22.98
N SER A 1043 6.58 9.48 -23.24
CA SER A 1043 5.31 8.83 -23.63
C SER A 1043 4.55 9.67 -24.66
N LEU A 1044 3.49 9.10 -25.29
CA LEU A 1044 2.62 9.91 -26.17
C LEU A 1044 1.77 10.93 -25.40
N ASN A 1045 1.51 10.72 -24.10
CA ASN A 1045 0.86 11.73 -23.26
C ASN A 1045 1.80 12.92 -23.08
N GLU A 1046 3.03 12.69 -22.60
CA GLU A 1046 4.05 13.74 -22.48
C GLU A 1046 4.34 14.42 -23.82
N LEU A 1047 4.24 13.70 -24.95
CA LEU A 1047 4.38 14.31 -26.28
C LEU A 1047 3.26 15.32 -26.57
N ILE A 1048 2.04 15.09 -26.13
CA ILE A 1048 0.95 16.09 -26.24
C ILE A 1048 1.30 17.31 -25.38
N ASP A 1049 1.67 17.09 -24.12
CA ASP A 1049 1.94 18.17 -23.16
C ASP A 1049 3.16 19.01 -23.56
N VAL A 1050 4.23 18.36 -24.03
CA VAL A 1050 5.44 18.99 -24.59
C VAL A 1050 5.11 19.76 -25.87
N LEU A 1051 4.23 19.26 -26.74
CA LEU A 1051 3.83 20.00 -27.94
C LEU A 1051 2.90 21.19 -27.64
N GLU A 1052 2.09 21.12 -26.59
CA GLU A 1052 1.31 22.26 -26.11
C GLU A 1052 2.20 23.35 -25.49
N ALA A 1053 3.24 22.96 -24.75
CA ALA A 1053 4.21 23.87 -24.13
C ALA A 1053 5.29 24.41 -25.11
N MET A 1054 5.59 23.69 -26.19
CA MET A 1054 6.59 24.07 -27.19
C MET A 1054 6.10 25.19 -28.11
N ASP A 1055 6.99 26.08 -28.52
CA ASP A 1055 6.73 27.13 -29.50
C ASP A 1055 6.77 26.61 -30.96
N ASP A 1056 6.21 27.39 -31.89
CA ASP A 1056 6.11 26.98 -33.30
C ASP A 1056 7.48 26.97 -34.04
N GLU A 1057 8.49 27.69 -33.55
CA GLU A 1057 9.82 27.80 -34.17
C GLU A 1057 10.72 26.62 -33.77
N THR A 1058 10.65 26.17 -32.53
CA THR A 1058 11.20 24.89 -32.07
C THR A 1058 10.51 23.73 -32.78
N TYR A 1059 9.18 23.76 -32.94
CA TYR A 1059 8.49 22.71 -33.69
C TYR A 1059 8.95 22.64 -35.16
N ALA A 1060 9.08 23.77 -35.86
CA ALA A 1060 9.55 23.82 -37.24
C ALA A 1060 11.00 23.28 -37.41
N ARG A 1061 11.83 23.37 -36.37
CA ARG A 1061 13.18 22.76 -36.35
C ARG A 1061 13.15 21.23 -36.26
N HIS A 1062 12.06 20.63 -35.80
CA HIS A 1062 11.86 19.17 -35.77
C HIS A 1062 10.92 18.63 -36.86
N VAL A 1063 10.04 19.48 -37.39
CA VAL A 1063 9.06 19.15 -38.43
C VAL A 1063 9.10 20.18 -39.56
N ASN A 1064 9.65 19.77 -40.70
CA ASN A 1064 9.72 20.55 -41.93
C ASN A 1064 9.74 19.62 -43.16
N GLU A 1065 9.89 20.19 -44.36
CA GLU A 1065 9.82 19.45 -45.63
C GLU A 1065 10.85 18.31 -45.76
N ASN A 1066 11.94 18.33 -45.00
CA ASN A 1066 13.04 17.35 -45.10
C ASN A 1066 13.11 16.36 -43.92
N LYS A 1067 12.48 16.65 -42.78
CA LYS A 1067 12.43 15.75 -41.62
C LYS A 1067 11.19 15.98 -40.76
N ASN A 1068 10.72 14.92 -40.10
CA ASN A 1068 9.69 14.99 -39.06
C ASN A 1068 10.10 14.04 -37.94
N ASP A 1069 10.88 14.55 -36.99
CA ASP A 1069 11.49 13.76 -35.90
C ASP A 1069 10.42 13.10 -35.02
N ILE A 1070 9.24 13.75 -34.90
CA ILE A 1070 8.10 13.28 -34.11
C ILE A 1070 7.43 12.06 -34.77
N ALA A 1071 7.08 12.16 -36.05
CA ALA A 1071 6.48 11.05 -36.79
C ALA A 1071 7.46 9.86 -36.86
N ASP A 1072 8.74 10.13 -37.12
CA ASP A 1072 9.78 9.10 -37.12
C ASP A 1072 9.98 8.44 -35.74
N TRP A 1073 9.80 9.17 -34.63
CA TRP A 1073 9.81 8.61 -33.28
C TRP A 1073 8.58 7.74 -32.99
N VAL A 1074 7.39 8.21 -33.37
CA VAL A 1074 6.13 7.44 -33.25
C VAL A 1074 6.19 6.15 -34.09
N GLU A 1075 6.87 6.18 -35.23
CA GLU A 1075 7.07 4.99 -36.07
C GLU A 1075 8.13 4.03 -35.47
N LYS A 1076 9.28 4.53 -35.00
CA LYS A 1076 10.45 3.70 -34.64
C LYS A 1076 10.51 3.28 -33.17
N VAL A 1077 9.94 4.07 -32.25
CA VAL A 1077 9.95 3.80 -30.80
C VAL A 1077 8.57 3.38 -30.31
N VAL A 1078 7.52 4.11 -30.70
CA VAL A 1078 6.14 3.77 -30.30
C VAL A 1078 5.55 2.62 -31.14
N GLY A 1079 5.99 2.49 -32.39
CA GLY A 1079 5.61 1.39 -33.29
C GLY A 1079 4.28 1.59 -34.03
N ASP A 1080 3.69 2.80 -33.99
CA ASP A 1080 2.42 3.09 -34.67
C ASP A 1080 2.66 3.90 -35.96
N ALA A 1081 3.06 3.20 -37.02
CA ALA A 1081 3.24 3.78 -38.35
C ALA A 1081 1.94 4.45 -38.89
N GLY A 1082 0.76 3.98 -38.46
CA GLY A 1082 -0.53 4.57 -38.86
C GLY A 1082 -0.85 5.89 -38.17
N LEU A 1083 -0.29 6.13 -36.98
CA LEU A 1083 -0.30 7.43 -36.31
C LEU A 1083 0.83 8.33 -36.83
N ALA A 1084 2.03 7.79 -37.06
CA ALA A 1084 3.15 8.52 -37.65
C ALA A 1084 2.78 9.16 -38.99
N GLU A 1085 2.16 8.41 -39.92
CA GLU A 1085 1.74 8.91 -41.22
C GLU A 1085 0.72 10.07 -41.12
N LYS A 1086 -0.18 10.03 -40.11
CA LYS A 1086 -1.12 11.15 -39.84
C LYS A 1086 -0.43 12.41 -39.30
N LEU A 1087 0.78 12.29 -38.75
CA LEU A 1087 1.60 13.37 -38.20
C LEU A 1087 2.62 13.92 -39.21
N ARG A 1088 2.90 13.21 -40.31
CA ARG A 1088 3.76 13.70 -41.40
C ARG A 1088 3.13 14.95 -42.06
N GLY A 1089 3.93 15.99 -42.27
CA GLY A 1089 3.50 17.24 -42.89
C GLY A 1089 2.49 18.09 -42.08
N LYS A 1090 2.33 17.86 -40.78
CA LYS A 1090 1.42 18.63 -39.92
C LYS A 1090 2.09 19.84 -39.25
N SER A 1091 1.30 20.88 -39.00
CA SER A 1091 1.66 21.95 -38.06
C SER A 1091 1.50 21.48 -36.60
N ARG A 1092 2.13 22.18 -35.64
CA ARG A 1092 2.10 21.82 -34.21
C ARG A 1092 0.68 21.62 -33.67
N VAL A 1093 -0.22 22.56 -34.00
CA VAL A 1093 -1.64 22.52 -33.58
C VAL A 1093 -2.36 21.31 -34.16
N GLU A 1094 -2.19 21.03 -35.46
CA GLU A 1094 -2.77 19.83 -36.09
C GLU A 1094 -2.20 18.53 -35.53
N ALA A 1095 -0.91 18.50 -35.18
CA ALA A 1095 -0.27 17.33 -34.59
C ALA A 1095 -0.84 17.03 -33.19
N ILE A 1096 -1.07 18.05 -32.38
CA ILE A 1096 -1.77 17.94 -31.07
C ILE A 1096 -3.19 17.40 -31.27
N GLU A 1097 -3.95 17.91 -32.26
CA GLU A 1097 -5.28 17.39 -32.57
C GLU A 1097 -5.26 15.93 -33.02
N VAL A 1098 -4.31 15.54 -33.89
CA VAL A 1098 -4.14 14.15 -34.36
C VAL A 1098 -3.81 13.20 -33.19
N LEU A 1099 -2.93 13.60 -32.28
CA LEU A 1099 -2.60 12.82 -31.08
C LEU A 1099 -3.80 12.69 -30.13
N LYS A 1100 -4.51 13.79 -29.84
CA LYS A 1100 -5.71 13.78 -28.99
C LYS A 1100 -6.84 12.93 -29.59
N LEU A 1101 -7.08 13.02 -30.89
CA LEU A 1101 -8.07 12.18 -31.59
C LEU A 1101 -7.69 10.70 -31.54
N ALA A 1102 -6.41 10.36 -31.73
CA ALA A 1102 -5.93 8.98 -31.62
C ALA A 1102 -6.09 8.41 -30.21
N LYS A 1103 -5.84 9.21 -29.16
CA LYS A 1103 -6.10 8.84 -27.76
C LYS A 1103 -7.59 8.53 -27.53
N MET A 1104 -8.48 9.42 -27.96
CA MET A 1104 -9.94 9.23 -27.86
C MET A 1104 -10.48 8.04 -28.68
N GLU A 1105 -9.83 7.65 -29.79
CA GLU A 1105 -10.17 6.43 -30.52
C GLU A 1105 -9.77 5.16 -29.75
N GLU A 1106 -8.67 5.20 -29.00
CA GLU A 1106 -8.13 4.05 -28.26
C GLU A 1106 -8.92 3.78 -26.98
N GLU A 1107 -9.23 4.84 -26.21
CA GLU A 1107 -10.12 4.79 -25.04
C GLU A 1107 -11.50 4.19 -25.40
N LYS A 1108 -12.04 4.55 -26.58
CA LYS A 1108 -13.30 3.99 -27.10
C LYS A 1108 -13.20 2.50 -27.45
N LYS A 1109 -12.07 2.04 -28.00
CA LYS A 1109 -11.84 0.61 -28.30
C LYS A 1109 -11.78 -0.23 -27.02
N GLN A 1110 -11.05 0.24 -26.01
CA GLN A 1110 -11.00 -0.41 -24.69
C GLN A 1110 -12.39 -0.46 -24.03
N THR A 1111 -13.15 0.64 -24.11
CA THR A 1111 -14.53 0.73 -23.58
C THR A 1111 -15.54 -0.19 -24.30
N GLN A 1112 -15.24 -0.64 -25.52
CA GLN A 1112 -16.07 -1.63 -26.22
C GLN A 1112 -15.69 -3.07 -25.86
N GLN A 1113 -14.40 -3.39 -25.75
CA GLN A 1113 -13.93 -4.73 -25.36
C GLN A 1113 -14.31 -5.13 -23.92
N SER A 1114 -14.43 -4.16 -23.00
CA SER A 1114 -14.92 -4.42 -21.65
C SER A 1114 -16.40 -4.84 -21.61
N LYS A 1115 -17.23 -4.34 -22.54
CA LYS A 1115 -18.67 -4.65 -22.60
C LYS A 1115 -18.98 -6.02 -23.22
N SER A 1116 -18.17 -6.52 -24.16
CA SER A 1116 -18.35 -7.87 -24.73
C SER A 1116 -18.02 -9.00 -23.75
N THR A 1117 -17.48 -8.69 -22.57
CA THR A 1117 -16.96 -9.67 -21.60
C THR A 1117 -17.84 -9.82 -20.35
N GLN A 1118 -19.04 -9.20 -20.33
CA GLN A 1118 -19.97 -9.22 -19.18
C GLN A 1118 -21.30 -9.94 -19.46
N SER A 1119 -21.46 -10.59 -20.61
CA SER A 1119 -22.73 -11.24 -21.02
C SER A 1119 -22.70 -12.77 -21.04
N GLU A 1120 -21.92 -13.41 -20.17
CA GLU A 1120 -21.98 -14.87 -20.00
C GLU A 1120 -21.55 -15.35 -18.59
N THR A 1121 -22.49 -15.35 -17.63
CA THR A 1121 -22.39 -16.16 -16.40
C THR A 1121 -23.79 -16.34 -15.80
N PRO A 1122 -24.36 -17.56 -15.75
CA PRO A 1122 -25.70 -17.78 -15.20
C PRO A 1122 -25.77 -17.55 -13.69
N VAL A 1123 -26.92 -17.06 -13.21
CA VAL A 1123 -27.27 -17.01 -11.79
C VAL A 1123 -28.20 -18.18 -11.49
N GLU A 1124 -27.74 -19.15 -10.70
CA GLU A 1124 -28.61 -20.15 -10.07
C GLU A 1124 -28.71 -19.90 -8.56
N SER A 1125 -29.91 -19.52 -8.12
CA SER A 1125 -30.38 -19.56 -6.75
C SER A 1125 -31.28 -20.77 -6.55
N GLY A 1126 -30.96 -21.65 -5.60
CA GLY A 1126 -31.75 -22.85 -5.33
C GLY A 1126 -32.92 -22.64 -4.36
N GLU A 1127 -33.76 -23.69 -4.32
CA GLU A 1127 -34.90 -23.96 -3.41
C GLU A 1127 -36.31 -23.47 -3.84
N GLY A 1128 -37.25 -24.42 -3.85
CA GLY A 1128 -38.64 -24.30 -4.30
C GLY A 1128 -39.01 -25.50 -5.18
N GLY A 1129 -40.05 -26.27 -4.85
CA GLY A 1129 -40.40 -27.48 -5.62
C GLY A 1129 -41.85 -27.93 -5.44
N SER A 1130 -42.13 -29.17 -5.86
CA SER A 1130 -43.39 -29.94 -5.81
C SER A 1130 -44.41 -29.82 -6.97
N GLU A 1131 -45.03 -30.98 -7.27
CA GLU A 1131 -46.28 -31.25 -8.05
C GLU A 1131 -46.25 -31.34 -9.61
N GLY A 1132 -47.00 -32.32 -10.16
CA GLY A 1132 -47.22 -32.65 -11.61
C GLY A 1132 -46.18 -33.61 -12.22
N GLU A 1133 -46.43 -34.90 -12.53
CA GLU A 1133 -47.38 -35.53 -13.51
C GLU A 1133 -47.03 -35.14 -14.97
N SER A 1134 -46.30 -35.97 -15.74
CA SER A 1134 -46.73 -37.16 -16.53
C SER A 1134 -47.39 -36.81 -17.90
N GLU A 1135 -47.28 -37.60 -18.98
CA GLU A 1135 -46.44 -38.77 -19.30
C GLU A 1135 -45.16 -38.28 -20.09
N GLU A 1136 -44.63 -38.73 -21.23
CA GLU A 1136 -44.74 -39.82 -22.23
C GLU A 1136 -43.43 -39.69 -23.10
N GLU A 1137 -42.64 -40.65 -23.60
CA GLU A 1137 -42.28 -42.07 -23.36
C GLU A 1137 -41.09 -42.47 -24.30
N ILE A 1138 -40.44 -43.62 -24.05
CA ILE A 1138 -39.71 -44.52 -25.00
C ILE A 1138 -38.23 -44.27 -25.45
N PHE A 1139 -37.37 -45.17 -24.92
CA PHE A 1139 -36.19 -45.91 -25.44
C PHE A 1139 -35.22 -45.27 -26.48
N GLU A 1140 -33.89 -45.24 -26.30
CA GLU A 1140 -32.89 -46.29 -25.88
C GLU A 1140 -32.54 -47.30 -27.00
N SER A 1141 -31.28 -47.28 -27.47
CA SER A 1141 -30.38 -48.45 -27.61
C SER A 1141 -29.13 -48.17 -28.48
N ASP A 1142 -27.95 -48.28 -27.86
CA ASP A 1142 -26.78 -49.09 -28.22
C ASP A 1142 -26.06 -49.09 -29.60
N ASP A 1143 -24.75 -49.35 -29.48
CA ASP A 1143 -23.88 -50.18 -30.33
C ASP A 1143 -23.48 -49.82 -31.78
N SER A 1144 -22.29 -49.23 -31.86
CA SER A 1144 -21.06 -49.96 -32.27
C SER A 1144 -20.44 -49.78 -33.68
N PHE A 1145 -19.10 -49.88 -33.66
CA PHE A 1145 -18.17 -50.51 -34.62
C PHE A 1145 -18.15 -50.17 -36.14
N ASP A 1146 -17.01 -49.54 -36.50
CA ASP A 1146 -15.94 -50.08 -37.36
C ASP A 1146 -15.65 -49.42 -38.72
N THR A 1147 -14.40 -49.64 -39.11
CA THR A 1147 -13.73 -49.30 -40.36
C THR A 1147 -13.84 -50.45 -41.38
N SER A 1148 -13.94 -50.13 -42.67
CA SER A 1148 -13.44 -51.02 -43.74
C SER A 1148 -13.39 -50.32 -45.10
N LYS A 1149 -12.67 -50.97 -46.04
CA LYS A 1149 -12.54 -50.63 -47.46
C LYS A 1149 -13.75 -51.23 -48.23
N PHE A 1150 -14.01 -51.04 -49.53
CA PHE A 1150 -13.11 -51.04 -50.69
C PHE A 1150 -13.85 -50.53 -51.96
N ASP A 1151 -13.13 -50.55 -53.09
CA ASP A 1151 -13.60 -50.62 -54.48
C ASP A 1151 -14.18 -49.37 -55.19
N GLY A 1152 -14.07 -49.40 -56.52
CA GLY A 1152 -14.54 -48.37 -57.46
C GLY A 1152 -14.37 -48.84 -58.91
N ALA A 1153 -15.01 -48.16 -59.88
CA ALA A 1153 -15.00 -48.59 -61.29
C ALA A 1153 -15.11 -47.43 -62.31
N THR A 1154 -14.16 -47.41 -63.26
CA THR A 1154 -14.28 -47.01 -64.69
C THR A 1154 -15.21 -45.86 -65.14
N ALA A 1155 -14.62 -44.79 -65.71
CA ALA A 1155 -14.86 -44.37 -67.11
C ALA A 1155 -13.96 -43.19 -67.57
N THR A 1156 -13.62 -43.15 -68.86
CA THR A 1156 -12.98 -42.05 -69.64
C THR A 1156 -13.74 -41.95 -71.00
N PRO A 1157 -13.39 -41.13 -72.03
CA PRO A 1157 -12.32 -40.11 -72.18
C PRO A 1157 -12.72 -38.77 -72.88
N LYS A 1158 -11.79 -37.79 -72.94
CA LYS A 1158 -11.42 -36.93 -74.10
C LYS A 1158 -10.33 -35.90 -73.68
N GLN A 1159 -9.22 -35.75 -74.42
CA GLN A 1159 -8.95 -34.79 -75.52
C GLN A 1159 -9.08 -33.29 -75.12
N GLU A 1160 -8.11 -32.40 -75.38
CA GLU A 1160 -6.78 -32.55 -76.03
C GLU A 1160 -5.76 -31.43 -75.65
N GLN A 1161 -4.58 -31.47 -76.28
CA GLN A 1161 -3.36 -30.66 -76.13
C GLN A 1161 -3.48 -29.19 -76.68
N PRO A 1162 -2.47 -28.25 -76.61
CA PRO A 1162 -1.03 -28.49 -76.90
C PRO A 1162 0.10 -27.62 -76.25
N LEU A 1163 1.34 -28.18 -76.28
CA LEU A 1163 2.70 -27.57 -76.47
C LEU A 1163 3.19 -26.40 -75.54
N SER A 1164 4.48 -26.18 -75.22
CA SER A 1164 5.81 -26.86 -75.29
C SER A 1164 6.85 -25.97 -74.54
N GLY A 1165 8.10 -26.34 -74.17
CA GLY A 1165 8.92 -27.56 -74.29
C GLY A 1165 10.36 -27.25 -74.79
N VAL A 1166 11.39 -28.04 -74.37
CA VAL A 1166 12.83 -28.02 -74.85
C VAL A 1166 13.69 -26.85 -74.29
N SER A 1167 14.97 -26.96 -73.85
CA SER A 1167 15.92 -28.06 -73.53
C SER A 1167 17.01 -27.60 -72.50
N GLU A 1168 17.88 -28.53 -72.05
CA GLU A 1168 19.35 -28.40 -71.78
C GLU A 1168 19.96 -27.22 -70.97
N GLU A 1169 21.16 -27.29 -70.36
CA GLU A 1169 21.91 -28.33 -69.62
C GLU A 1169 23.15 -27.66 -68.97
N ASN A 1170 23.72 -28.26 -67.90
CA ASN A 1170 25.12 -28.12 -67.40
C ASN A 1170 25.67 -26.84 -66.71
N GLU A 1171 26.62 -27.13 -65.79
CA GLU A 1171 27.78 -26.34 -65.31
C GLU A 1171 27.61 -24.98 -64.57
N GLU A 1172 28.46 -24.59 -63.61
CA GLU A 1172 29.14 -25.36 -62.55
C GLU A 1172 29.64 -24.41 -61.41
N GLU A 1173 30.14 -25.00 -60.32
CA GLU A 1173 31.11 -24.49 -59.32
C GLU A 1173 31.22 -22.99 -58.88
N ARG A 1174 31.19 -22.82 -57.53
CA ARG A 1174 32.22 -22.17 -56.66
C ARG A 1174 32.01 -20.82 -55.94
N GLU A 1175 32.64 -20.82 -54.75
CA GLU A 1175 33.36 -19.75 -54.02
C GLU A 1175 32.61 -18.53 -53.42
N GLN A 1176 32.06 -18.79 -52.23
CA GLN A 1176 32.48 -18.23 -50.92
C GLN A 1176 32.84 -16.73 -50.73
N LEU A 1177 32.40 -16.22 -49.55
CA LEU A 1177 32.88 -15.04 -48.79
C LEU A 1177 32.49 -13.65 -49.35
N PRO A 1178 32.41 -12.60 -48.50
CA PRO A 1178 32.71 -12.54 -47.06
C PRO A 1178 31.62 -13.13 -46.14
#